data_AF-A0A382AJW4-F1
#
_entry.id   AF-A0A382AJW4-F1
#
_cell.length_a   1.000
_cell.length_b   1.000
_cell.length_c   1.000
_cell.angle_alpha   90.00
_cell.angle_beta   90.00
_cell.angle_gamma   90.00
#
_symmetry.space_group_name_H-M   'P 1'
#
loop_
_entity.id
_entity.type
_entity.pdbx_description
1 polymer ?
#
loop_
_entity_poly.entity_id
_entity_poly.type
_entity_poly.pdbx_seq_one_letter_code
_entity_poly.pdbx_strand_id
1 'polypeptide(L)'
;MSAEISGNIRVCALMVSFQEDDKESTTGNGKFLSEIEGTDCEFYHVDPPPHDRAYFYSQLKAVNNYFQSVSYGNFGIDLVQSNIYPLASGSYELQQPMSYYYPYDEQESSEDRLVELFKESIEIAYSMDGIDYDIYDIIVVFHAGIGQDFALPFLDPTPEDIPSTFIDSEMINNSIGQDGITVGTANIDKGILLPETQNHLNYEISNAMFSGESDPCDYQYGLNGTLALMIGFAVGLPPLWDIETGESRIGVFGLMDQGSNNGRGLVPSPPDPWTRIYAGWESPIVIRHNTQISLPKISQDNIIRIDINDSEYFLIENRVNYFRKGVSLDSIRYKAWKESDSYPSFIKSLIDSVNIETDSNRVLTSIPNYDIGLPGSGLLIWHIDENRIHSGIGDYAINKNINSIGIDIEEADGAQDIGYESFFMFNDPSSGYFGDMWFTENEEYYRANPQNQGVLPAFNETTYPNTNANNGSKSYLAIENIGQAGDTVTFNIINTLKPYGYSDSVAFFRAVFELNNTESTIFIGGMDSLWFSNNINTSERTYFHSLVSNETMISVSNSGDYSSVEIFEYFERSVTVSVYDYNSDYENFSFRGTTTIDSLVYPVYQNNFQEKSLMNKGQWEEHKSSVFGIDHTYKINEHDGITSTIENGEENTLNDISPVSISGIDLQLDAVLDILVIDKNGMLSAYNNQLSMLSNFPVNYKVTGPLLSKNLLGDDH
;
A
#
# COMPACT_ATOMS: atom_id res chain seq x y z
N MET A 1 -0.44 -9.99 -6.26
CA MET A 1 0.47 -10.55 -7.29
C MET A 1 1.81 -9.82 -7.19
N SER A 2 2.96 -10.42 -7.53
CA SER A 2 4.26 -9.74 -7.59
C SER A 2 4.90 -10.02 -8.95
N ALA A 3 5.50 -9.00 -9.56
CA ALA A 3 6.20 -9.10 -10.85
C ALA A 3 7.68 -9.49 -10.70
N GLU A 4 8.26 -9.36 -9.49
CA GLU A 4 9.68 -9.62 -9.21
C GLU A 4 10.65 -8.95 -10.21
N ILE A 5 10.61 -7.62 -10.29
CA ILE A 5 11.47 -6.80 -11.15
C ILE A 5 12.82 -6.60 -10.45
N SER A 6 13.77 -7.50 -10.72
CA SER A 6 15.08 -7.50 -10.05
C SER A 6 16.24 -7.67 -11.02
N GLY A 7 17.43 -7.29 -10.57
CA GLY A 7 18.66 -7.36 -11.35
C GLY A 7 18.89 -6.12 -12.22
N ASN A 8 19.95 -6.20 -13.03
CA ASN A 8 20.32 -5.11 -13.93
C ASN A 8 19.86 -5.42 -15.35
N ILE A 9 19.19 -4.47 -15.98
CA ILE A 9 18.80 -4.55 -17.40
C ILE A 9 19.92 -4.02 -18.30
N ARG A 10 20.01 -4.58 -19.51
CA ARG A 10 20.93 -4.16 -20.57
C ARG A 10 20.16 -3.33 -21.58
N VAL A 11 20.62 -2.11 -21.82
CA VAL A 11 19.97 -1.15 -22.71
C VAL A 11 20.75 -1.04 -24.03
N CYS A 12 20.04 -1.18 -25.15
CA CYS A 12 20.51 -0.75 -26.46
C CYS A 12 19.93 0.63 -26.77
N ALA A 13 20.75 1.67 -26.66
CA ALA A 13 20.37 3.02 -27.04
C ALA A 13 20.78 3.32 -28.48
N LEU A 14 19.89 3.89 -29.29
CA LEU A 14 20.13 4.28 -30.67
C LEU A 14 19.99 5.80 -30.78
N MET A 15 20.99 6.47 -31.34
CA MET A 15 20.94 7.89 -31.67
C MET A 15 20.45 8.06 -33.11
N VAL A 16 19.32 8.72 -33.29
CA VAL A 16 18.62 8.86 -34.56
C VAL A 16 18.40 10.33 -34.90
N SER A 17 18.71 10.67 -36.15
CA SER A 17 18.50 11.99 -36.72
C SER A 17 17.62 11.88 -37.95
N PHE A 18 17.01 12.98 -38.34
CA PHE A 18 16.06 13.03 -39.45
C PHE A 18 16.71 13.62 -40.70
N GLN A 19 16.00 13.55 -41.82
CA GLN A 19 16.34 14.36 -42.98
C GLN A 19 16.31 15.83 -42.58
N GLU A 20 17.38 16.58 -42.89
CA GLU A 20 17.47 18.00 -42.53
C GLU A 20 16.39 18.83 -43.23
N ASP A 21 15.72 19.68 -42.46
CA ASP A 21 14.71 20.63 -42.92
C ASP A 21 14.75 21.95 -42.11
N ASP A 22 13.94 22.93 -42.51
CA ASP A 22 13.81 24.24 -41.87
C ASP A 22 12.36 24.54 -41.43
N LYS A 23 11.60 23.50 -41.09
CA LYS A 23 10.17 23.63 -40.77
C LYS A 23 9.97 24.25 -39.39
N GLU A 24 9.32 25.42 -39.34
CA GLU A 24 9.09 26.17 -38.10
C GLU A 24 8.18 25.45 -37.09
N SER A 25 7.41 24.45 -37.50
CA SER A 25 6.51 23.68 -36.62
C SER A 25 7.21 22.54 -35.86
N THR A 26 8.52 22.41 -36.03
CA THR A 26 9.41 21.49 -35.31
C THR A 26 10.60 22.24 -34.73
N THR A 27 11.14 21.77 -33.61
CA THR A 27 12.33 22.36 -32.98
C THR A 27 13.62 21.78 -33.56
N GLY A 28 14.50 22.67 -34.01
CA GLY A 28 15.77 22.31 -34.65
C GLY A 28 15.61 21.94 -36.12
N ASN A 29 16.67 21.40 -36.73
CA ASN A 29 16.70 21.00 -38.15
C ASN A 29 16.71 19.47 -38.33
N GLY A 30 16.35 18.71 -37.30
CA GLY A 30 16.40 17.24 -37.30
C GLY A 30 17.79 16.64 -37.05
N LYS A 31 18.80 17.43 -36.64
CA LYS A 31 20.13 16.95 -36.22
C LYS A 31 20.39 17.23 -34.74
N PHE A 32 21.20 16.36 -34.10
CA PHE A 32 21.60 16.54 -32.71
C PHE A 32 22.44 17.81 -32.51
N LEU A 33 22.23 18.46 -31.38
CA LEU A 33 22.94 19.69 -31.04
C LEU A 33 24.41 19.42 -30.69
N SER A 34 25.31 20.23 -31.26
CA SER A 34 26.73 20.24 -30.91
C SER A 34 27.13 21.37 -29.95
N GLU A 35 26.33 22.43 -29.90
CA GLU A 35 26.50 23.60 -29.03
C GLU A 35 25.13 24.19 -28.66
N ILE A 36 25.08 25.05 -27.66
CA ILE A 36 23.85 25.76 -27.28
C ILE A 36 23.58 26.82 -28.35
N GLU A 37 22.42 26.74 -28.99
CA GLU A 37 21.95 27.71 -30.00
C GLU A 37 21.05 28.79 -29.38
N GLY A 38 20.37 28.45 -28.28
CA GLY A 38 19.46 29.32 -27.54
C GLY A 38 20.12 30.14 -26.44
N THR A 39 19.45 30.20 -25.29
CA THR A 39 19.88 30.98 -24.13
C THR A 39 20.89 30.20 -23.28
N ASP A 40 22.15 30.63 -23.26
CA ASP A 40 23.16 30.06 -22.35
C ASP A 40 22.93 30.52 -20.89
N CYS A 41 22.87 29.54 -19.98
CA CYS A 41 22.66 29.73 -18.55
C CYS A 41 23.95 29.51 -17.73
N GLU A 42 25.09 29.54 -18.42
CA GLU A 42 26.42 29.37 -17.87
C GLU A 42 26.51 28.09 -17.02
N PHE A 43 27.01 28.18 -15.80
CA PHE A 43 27.17 27.06 -14.87
C PHE A 43 25.85 26.36 -14.52
N TYR A 44 24.72 27.05 -14.61
CA TYR A 44 23.39 26.54 -14.24
C TYR A 44 22.62 25.92 -15.42
N HIS A 45 23.26 25.79 -16.58
CA HIS A 45 22.61 25.21 -17.76
C HIS A 45 22.44 23.69 -17.57
N VAL A 46 21.19 23.23 -17.69
CA VAL A 46 20.77 21.84 -17.56
C VAL A 46 20.91 21.13 -18.91
N ASP A 47 21.47 19.93 -18.91
CA ASP A 47 21.63 19.08 -20.10
C ASP A 47 22.11 19.85 -21.35
N PRO A 48 23.33 20.45 -21.30
CA PRO A 48 23.88 21.22 -22.41
C PRO A 48 24.55 20.31 -23.46
N PRO A 49 24.49 20.70 -24.76
CA PRO A 49 25.25 20.09 -25.84
C PRO A 49 26.78 20.09 -25.62
N PRO A 50 27.54 19.19 -26.28
CA PRO A 50 27.11 18.31 -27.36
C PRO A 50 26.31 17.10 -26.88
N HIS A 51 25.15 16.84 -27.52
CA HIS A 51 24.33 15.66 -27.25
C HIS A 51 24.84 14.47 -28.05
N ASP A 52 26.00 13.97 -27.62
CA ASP A 52 26.65 12.82 -28.22
C ASP A 52 26.48 11.54 -27.37
N ARG A 53 27.21 10.49 -27.74
CA ARG A 53 27.21 9.22 -27.00
C ARG A 53 27.58 9.39 -25.53
N ALA A 54 28.50 10.29 -25.20
CA ALA A 54 28.91 10.51 -23.82
C ALA A 54 27.78 11.13 -23.01
N TYR A 55 27.03 12.07 -23.59
CA TYR A 55 25.85 12.66 -22.97
C TYR A 55 24.76 11.61 -22.69
N PHE A 56 24.39 10.77 -23.66
CA PHE A 56 23.39 9.72 -23.41
C PHE A 56 23.87 8.65 -22.43
N TYR A 57 25.17 8.39 -22.36
CA TYR A 57 25.74 7.53 -21.31
C TYR A 57 25.54 8.16 -19.92
N SER A 58 25.71 9.47 -19.80
CA SER A 58 25.43 10.22 -18.57
C SER A 58 23.95 10.13 -18.16
N GLN A 59 23.02 10.22 -19.12
CA GLN A 59 21.58 10.04 -18.88
C GLN A 59 21.25 8.63 -18.37
N LEU A 60 21.77 7.58 -19.01
CA LEU A 60 21.61 6.20 -18.52
C LEU A 60 22.23 6.01 -17.13
N LYS A 61 23.37 6.64 -16.86
CA LYS A 61 24.01 6.62 -15.53
C LYS A 61 23.14 7.31 -14.47
N ALA A 62 22.51 8.43 -14.79
CA ALA A 62 21.62 9.14 -13.89
C ALA A 62 20.42 8.27 -13.49
N VAL A 63 19.78 7.64 -14.48
CA VAL A 63 18.61 6.77 -14.23
C VAL A 63 18.99 5.45 -13.57
N ASN A 64 20.17 4.90 -13.86
CA ASN A 64 20.72 3.79 -13.07
C ASN A 64 20.85 4.17 -11.59
N ASN A 65 21.43 5.34 -11.28
CA ASN A 65 21.59 5.77 -9.89
C ASN A 65 20.25 6.01 -9.18
N TYR A 66 19.26 6.55 -9.90
CA TYR A 66 17.89 6.67 -9.42
C TYR A 66 17.33 5.30 -9.02
N PHE A 67 17.29 4.33 -9.95
CA PHE A 67 16.74 3.01 -9.68
C PHE A 67 17.50 2.26 -8.59
N GLN A 68 18.83 2.34 -8.57
CA GLN A 68 19.64 1.77 -7.50
C GLN A 68 19.30 2.37 -6.13
N SER A 69 18.99 3.66 -6.08
CA SER A 69 18.56 4.33 -4.84
C SER A 69 17.16 3.91 -4.39
N VAL A 70 16.16 3.97 -5.28
CA VAL A 70 14.75 3.73 -4.91
C VAL A 70 14.40 2.25 -4.77
N SER A 71 15.21 1.36 -5.35
CA SER A 71 15.07 -0.09 -5.21
C SER A 71 15.99 -0.71 -4.15
N TYR A 72 16.79 0.10 -3.43
CA TYR A 72 17.78 -0.36 -2.46
C TYR A 72 18.82 -1.33 -3.06
N GLY A 73 19.18 -1.10 -4.32
CA GLY A 73 20.12 -1.90 -5.08
C GLY A 73 19.56 -3.18 -5.69
N ASN A 74 18.24 -3.41 -5.61
CA ASN A 74 17.60 -4.58 -6.21
C ASN A 74 17.45 -4.46 -7.74
N PHE A 75 17.41 -3.24 -8.28
CA PHE A 75 17.19 -2.98 -9.70
C PHE A 75 18.06 -1.82 -10.22
N GLY A 76 18.48 -1.92 -11.49
CA GLY A 76 19.21 -0.85 -12.18
C GLY A 76 19.58 -1.22 -13.61
N ILE A 77 20.57 -0.51 -14.16
CA ILE A 77 21.05 -0.68 -15.55
C ILE A 77 22.49 -1.20 -15.52
N ASP A 78 22.78 -2.27 -16.27
CA ASP A 78 24.15 -2.72 -16.49
C ASP A 78 24.83 -1.76 -17.48
N LEU A 79 25.45 -0.71 -16.96
CA LEU A 79 26.15 0.31 -17.77
C LEU A 79 27.35 -0.25 -18.54
N VAL A 80 27.85 -1.44 -18.19
CA VAL A 80 28.99 -2.08 -18.89
C VAL A 80 28.50 -2.84 -20.12
N GLN A 81 27.36 -3.52 -20.01
CA GLN A 81 26.76 -4.30 -21.09
C GLN A 81 25.71 -3.50 -21.90
N SER A 82 25.37 -2.30 -21.46
CA SER A 82 24.55 -1.36 -22.23
C SER A 82 25.41 -0.61 -23.24
N ASN A 83 24.86 -0.34 -24.42
CA ASN A 83 25.59 0.33 -25.49
C ASN A 83 24.73 1.41 -26.14
N ILE A 84 25.39 2.47 -26.60
CA ILE A 84 24.78 3.56 -27.35
C ILE A 84 25.39 3.56 -28.75
N TYR A 85 24.53 3.48 -29.74
CA TYR A 85 24.85 3.32 -31.15
C TYR A 85 24.47 4.56 -31.97
N PRO A 86 25.18 4.86 -33.07
CA PRO A 86 26.32 4.11 -33.62
C PRO A 86 27.57 4.15 -32.73
N LEU A 87 28.43 3.13 -32.85
CA LEU A 87 29.72 3.12 -32.13
C LEU A 87 30.71 4.14 -32.70
N ALA A 88 30.54 4.49 -33.97
CA ALA A 88 31.20 5.62 -34.61
C ALA A 88 30.55 6.94 -34.14
N SER A 89 31.23 8.07 -34.35
CA SER A 89 30.63 9.38 -34.07
C SER A 89 29.49 9.69 -35.03
N GLY A 90 28.38 10.22 -34.52
CA GLY A 90 27.22 10.66 -35.29
C GLY A 90 25.94 9.98 -34.84
N SER A 91 24.99 9.87 -35.76
CA SER A 91 23.66 9.28 -35.57
C SER A 91 23.25 8.52 -36.82
N TYR A 92 22.23 7.67 -36.71
CA TYR A 92 21.58 7.09 -37.88
C TYR A 92 20.63 8.12 -38.49
N GLU A 93 20.74 8.35 -39.80
CA GLU A 93 19.91 9.35 -40.51
C GLU A 93 18.74 8.65 -41.20
N LEU A 94 17.53 8.95 -40.74
CA LEU A 94 16.29 8.50 -41.38
C LEU A 94 16.00 9.30 -42.65
N GLN A 95 15.17 8.71 -43.51
CA GLN A 95 14.87 9.29 -44.83
C GLN A 95 13.84 10.40 -44.78
N GLN A 96 13.01 10.46 -43.74
CA GLN A 96 11.95 11.45 -43.60
C GLN A 96 12.33 12.55 -42.60
N PRO A 97 11.77 13.76 -42.75
CA PRO A 97 11.91 14.85 -41.77
C PRO A 97 11.20 14.51 -40.46
N MET A 98 11.55 15.20 -39.37
CA MET A 98 10.96 14.95 -38.04
C MET A 98 9.42 15.08 -38.05
N SER A 99 8.92 16.14 -38.70
CA SER A 99 7.48 16.40 -38.83
C SER A 99 6.68 15.34 -39.61
N TYR A 100 7.37 14.43 -40.33
CA TYR A 100 6.68 13.29 -40.91
C TYR A 100 6.18 12.36 -39.82
N TYR A 101 6.97 12.08 -38.79
CA TYR A 101 6.64 11.05 -37.79
C TYR A 101 5.60 11.50 -36.77
N TYR A 102 5.40 12.81 -36.62
CA TYR A 102 4.38 13.36 -35.74
C TYR A 102 3.69 14.58 -36.39
N PRO A 103 2.79 14.34 -37.35
CA PRO A 103 2.09 15.40 -38.07
C PRO A 103 1.07 16.13 -37.20
N TYR A 104 0.91 17.44 -37.43
CA TYR A 104 -0.09 18.24 -36.74
C TYR A 104 -1.52 17.84 -37.14
N ASP A 105 -2.41 17.67 -36.16
CA ASP A 105 -3.85 17.42 -36.33
C ASP A 105 -4.21 16.10 -37.05
N GLU A 106 -3.32 15.10 -37.03
CA GLU A 106 -3.55 13.75 -37.59
C GLU A 106 -3.36 12.63 -36.55
N GLN A 107 -3.95 12.79 -35.35
CA GLN A 107 -3.78 11.90 -34.18
C GLN A 107 -3.89 10.39 -34.48
N GLU A 108 -4.90 9.96 -35.26
CA GLU A 108 -5.05 8.53 -35.63
C GLU A 108 -3.86 7.98 -36.42
N SER A 109 -3.14 8.83 -37.17
CA SER A 109 -1.95 8.42 -37.90
C SER A 109 -0.66 8.62 -37.12
N SER A 110 -0.68 9.40 -36.03
CA SER A 110 0.51 9.69 -35.24
C SER A 110 1.04 8.46 -34.53
N GLU A 111 0.18 7.64 -33.91
CA GLU A 111 0.62 6.38 -33.28
C GLU A 111 1.28 5.42 -34.29
N ASP A 112 0.68 5.27 -35.47
CA ASP A 112 1.24 4.46 -36.55
C ASP A 112 2.62 4.95 -36.98
N ARG A 113 2.79 6.27 -37.06
CA ARG A 113 4.07 6.88 -37.46
C ARG A 113 5.13 6.85 -36.36
N LEU A 114 4.74 6.83 -35.09
CA LEU A 114 5.67 6.58 -33.98
C LEU A 114 6.18 5.13 -34.01
N VAL A 115 5.31 4.16 -34.30
CA VAL A 115 5.74 2.76 -34.54
C VAL A 115 6.64 2.68 -35.78
N GLU A 116 6.30 3.40 -36.85
CA GLU A 116 7.15 3.49 -38.05
C GLU A 116 8.53 4.09 -37.72
N LEU A 117 8.59 5.16 -36.94
CA LEU A 117 9.84 5.77 -36.46
C LEU A 117 10.70 4.76 -35.70
N PHE A 118 10.11 4.09 -34.72
CA PHE A 118 10.82 3.10 -33.92
C PHE A 118 11.33 1.95 -34.79
N LYS A 119 10.49 1.45 -35.71
CA LYS A 119 10.83 0.40 -36.67
C LYS A 119 11.97 0.80 -37.61
N GLU A 120 11.88 1.96 -38.26
CA GLU A 120 12.92 2.42 -39.18
C GLU A 120 14.26 2.61 -38.45
N SER A 121 14.22 3.09 -37.20
CA SER A 121 15.39 3.27 -36.34
C SER A 121 16.13 1.96 -36.04
N ILE A 122 15.41 0.88 -35.72
CA ILE A 122 16.02 -0.43 -35.49
C ILE A 122 16.50 -1.10 -36.79
N GLU A 123 15.76 -0.92 -37.89
CA GLU A 123 16.14 -1.48 -39.19
C GLU A 123 17.41 -0.81 -39.76
N ILE A 124 17.52 0.52 -39.69
CA ILE A 124 18.70 1.24 -40.17
C ILE A 124 19.94 0.89 -39.34
N ALA A 125 19.81 0.86 -38.01
CA ALA A 125 20.90 0.55 -37.09
C ALA A 125 21.41 -0.88 -37.31
N TYR A 126 20.49 -1.85 -37.48
CA TYR A 126 20.85 -3.21 -37.88
C TYR A 126 21.56 -3.26 -39.23
N SER A 127 21.07 -2.53 -40.24
CA SER A 127 21.66 -2.56 -41.59
C SER A 127 23.10 -2.02 -41.63
N MET A 128 23.40 -1.03 -40.79
CA MET A 128 24.68 -0.33 -40.77
C MET A 128 25.70 -1.02 -39.85
N ASP A 129 25.30 -1.41 -38.65
CA ASP A 129 26.20 -1.91 -37.61
C ASP A 129 25.99 -3.40 -37.25
N GLY A 130 24.97 -4.06 -37.81
CA GLY A 130 24.71 -5.49 -37.57
C GLY A 130 24.43 -5.81 -36.11
N ILE A 131 23.70 -4.93 -35.42
CA ILE A 131 23.42 -5.03 -33.98
C ILE A 131 22.69 -6.34 -33.68
N ASP A 132 23.16 -7.06 -32.67
CA ASP A 132 22.48 -8.23 -32.13
C ASP A 132 21.52 -7.77 -31.01
N TYR A 133 20.23 -7.64 -31.31
CA TYR A 133 19.26 -7.14 -30.33
C TYR A 133 18.92 -8.16 -29.23
N ASP A 134 19.16 -9.46 -29.45
CA ASP A 134 18.80 -10.54 -28.51
C ASP A 134 19.60 -10.47 -27.20
N ILE A 135 20.68 -9.68 -27.14
CA ILE A 135 21.51 -9.48 -25.94
C ILE A 135 21.06 -8.31 -25.07
N TYR A 136 20.05 -7.55 -25.48
CA TYR A 136 19.53 -6.41 -24.73
C TYR A 136 18.12 -6.69 -24.22
N ASP A 137 17.78 -6.09 -23.08
CA ASP A 137 16.48 -6.27 -22.45
C ASP A 137 15.51 -5.15 -22.88
N ILE A 138 16.04 -3.97 -23.23
CA ILE A 138 15.28 -2.79 -23.68
C ILE A 138 16.04 -2.08 -24.81
N ILE A 139 15.29 -1.58 -25.79
CA ILE A 139 15.79 -0.68 -26.83
C ILE A 139 15.24 0.73 -26.58
N VAL A 140 16.13 1.71 -26.55
CA VAL A 140 15.80 3.13 -26.42
C VAL A 140 16.27 3.84 -27.68
N VAL A 141 15.39 4.58 -28.34
CA VAL A 141 15.73 5.43 -29.48
C VAL A 141 15.71 6.88 -28.99
N PHE A 142 16.89 7.48 -28.90
CA PHE A 142 17.03 8.92 -28.73
C PHE A 142 16.99 9.58 -30.10
N HIS A 143 16.04 10.49 -30.32
CA HIS A 143 15.92 11.24 -31.56
C HIS A 143 16.35 12.70 -31.39
N ALA A 144 16.89 13.31 -32.45
CA ALA A 144 17.17 14.74 -32.48
C ALA A 144 15.89 15.57 -32.28
N GLY A 145 16.00 16.79 -31.74
CA GLY A 145 14.87 17.66 -31.46
C GLY A 145 14.49 17.73 -29.97
N ILE A 146 13.29 18.22 -29.68
CA ILE A 146 12.77 18.31 -28.30
C ILE A 146 11.51 17.46 -28.17
N GLY A 147 11.19 17.06 -26.95
CA GLY A 147 9.98 16.30 -26.66
C GLY A 147 8.78 17.22 -26.44
N GLN A 148 7.61 16.78 -26.92
CA GLN A 148 6.33 17.44 -26.64
C GLN A 148 5.69 16.94 -25.32
N ASP A 149 6.49 16.88 -24.25
CA ASP A 149 6.10 16.21 -23.00
C ASP A 149 5.55 17.16 -21.93
N PHE A 150 5.71 18.47 -22.12
CA PHE A 150 5.36 19.48 -21.12
C PHE A 150 4.37 20.50 -21.67
N ALA A 151 3.32 20.77 -20.91
CA ALA A 151 2.42 21.89 -21.20
C ALA A 151 3.15 23.22 -20.99
N LEU A 152 3.35 23.96 -22.06
CA LEU A 152 3.89 25.32 -21.99
C LEU A 152 2.78 26.31 -21.61
N PRO A 153 3.09 27.39 -20.86
CA PRO A 153 2.10 28.38 -20.44
C PRO A 153 1.60 29.30 -21.58
N PHE A 154 1.95 28.98 -22.83
CA PHE A 154 1.61 29.72 -24.05
C PHE A 154 1.39 28.74 -25.21
N LEU A 155 0.92 29.24 -26.36
CA LEU A 155 0.74 28.41 -27.55
C LEU A 155 2.09 27.79 -27.96
N ASP A 156 2.14 26.47 -27.97
CA ASP A 156 3.30 25.70 -28.41
C ASP A 156 3.68 26.08 -29.85
N PRO A 157 4.88 26.67 -30.09
CA PRO A 157 5.29 27.06 -31.42
C PRO A 157 5.65 25.85 -32.30
N THR A 158 5.90 24.68 -31.72
CA THR A 158 6.46 23.51 -32.42
C THR A 158 5.60 22.26 -32.22
N PRO A 159 4.33 22.28 -32.68
CA PRO A 159 3.36 21.25 -32.34
C PRO A 159 3.58 19.90 -33.04
N GLU A 160 4.61 19.79 -33.90
CA GLU A 160 5.02 18.55 -34.59
C GLU A 160 6.30 17.95 -34.00
N ASP A 161 6.75 18.46 -32.85
CA ASP A 161 7.79 17.80 -32.05
C ASP A 161 7.28 16.44 -31.54
N ILE A 162 8.16 15.43 -31.54
CA ILE A 162 7.78 14.05 -31.22
C ILE A 162 7.69 13.89 -29.69
N PRO A 163 6.55 13.42 -29.14
CA PRO A 163 6.42 13.16 -27.71
C PRO A 163 7.20 11.91 -27.27
N SER A 164 7.65 11.89 -26.02
CA SER A 164 8.25 10.69 -25.44
C SER A 164 7.22 9.58 -25.34
N THR A 165 7.54 8.40 -25.87
CA THR A 165 6.55 7.32 -26.03
C THR A 165 7.13 5.97 -25.65
N PHE A 166 6.39 5.21 -24.85
CA PHE A 166 6.63 3.78 -24.67
C PHE A 166 5.86 3.01 -25.74
N ILE A 167 6.59 2.31 -26.61
CA ILE A 167 6.02 1.47 -27.66
C ILE A 167 5.85 0.07 -27.07
N ASP A 168 4.61 -0.37 -26.88
CA ASP A 168 4.30 -1.72 -26.42
C ASP A 168 3.86 -2.65 -27.56
N SER A 169 3.63 -3.92 -27.23
CA SER A 169 3.23 -4.93 -28.22
C SER A 169 1.85 -4.68 -28.81
N GLU A 170 0.94 -4.04 -28.07
CA GLU A 170 -0.40 -3.73 -28.55
C GLU A 170 -0.35 -2.61 -29.59
N MET A 171 0.41 -1.56 -29.32
CA MET A 171 0.67 -0.45 -30.25
C MET A 171 1.32 -0.96 -31.55
N ILE A 172 2.32 -1.84 -31.46
CA ILE A 172 2.94 -2.45 -32.64
C ILE A 172 1.92 -3.28 -33.44
N ASN A 173 1.12 -4.10 -32.76
CA ASN A 173 0.13 -4.95 -33.42
C ASN A 173 -0.96 -4.12 -34.12
N ASN A 174 -1.47 -3.09 -33.45
CA ASN A 174 -2.46 -2.17 -34.01
C ASN A 174 -1.93 -1.48 -35.28
N SER A 175 -0.64 -1.11 -35.29
CA SER A 175 -0.04 -0.39 -36.40
C SER A 175 0.37 -1.27 -37.59
N ILE A 176 1.12 -2.35 -37.37
CA ILE A 176 1.69 -3.16 -38.45
C ILE A 176 1.10 -4.57 -38.57
N GLY A 177 0.15 -4.94 -37.70
CA GLY A 177 -0.51 -6.25 -37.70
C GLY A 177 0.40 -7.41 -37.27
N GLN A 178 1.44 -7.14 -36.47
CA GLN A 178 2.40 -8.11 -35.96
C GLN A 178 2.61 -7.91 -34.47
N ASP A 179 2.80 -9.00 -33.70
CA ASP A 179 3.04 -8.95 -32.24
C ASP A 179 4.45 -8.45 -31.87
N GLY A 180 5.23 -7.96 -32.84
CA GLY A 180 6.60 -7.49 -32.68
C GLY A 180 7.25 -7.18 -34.03
N ILE A 181 8.36 -6.44 -33.99
CA ILE A 181 9.14 -6.07 -35.17
C ILE A 181 10.31 -7.04 -35.31
N THR A 182 10.30 -7.80 -36.41
CA THR A 182 11.37 -8.78 -36.70
C THR A 182 12.54 -8.12 -37.44
N VAL A 183 13.72 -8.08 -36.80
CA VAL A 183 14.96 -7.57 -37.40
C VAL A 183 16.09 -8.58 -37.18
N GLY A 184 16.64 -9.12 -38.26
CA GLY A 184 17.64 -10.18 -38.18
C GLY A 184 17.06 -11.47 -37.57
N THR A 185 17.59 -11.90 -36.42
CA THR A 185 17.06 -13.04 -35.63
C THR A 185 16.16 -12.62 -34.48
N ALA A 186 16.19 -11.34 -34.10
CA ALA A 186 15.46 -10.82 -32.96
C ALA A 186 14.01 -10.48 -33.33
N ASN A 187 13.12 -10.63 -32.35
CA ASN A 187 11.76 -10.13 -32.39
C ASN A 187 11.56 -9.12 -31.26
N ILE A 188 11.39 -7.86 -31.61
CA ILE A 188 11.31 -6.74 -30.67
C ILE A 188 9.83 -6.41 -30.45
N ASP A 189 9.33 -6.62 -29.24
CA ASP A 189 7.91 -6.44 -28.87
C ASP A 189 7.65 -5.17 -28.05
N LYS A 190 8.70 -4.43 -27.70
CA LYS A 190 8.61 -3.15 -26.98
C LYS A 190 9.83 -2.27 -27.19
N GLY A 191 9.69 -0.98 -26.91
CA GLY A 191 10.79 -0.02 -26.95
C GLY A 191 10.40 1.35 -26.42
N ILE A 192 11.36 2.26 -26.40
CA ILE A 192 11.18 3.64 -25.91
C ILE A 192 11.64 4.62 -26.99
N LEU A 193 10.83 5.64 -27.26
CA LEU A 193 11.19 6.84 -28.01
C LEU A 193 11.39 8.00 -27.03
N LEU A 194 12.53 8.67 -27.09
CA LEU A 194 12.85 9.85 -26.29
C LEU A 194 13.56 10.91 -27.15
N PRO A 195 13.35 12.20 -26.89
CA PRO A 195 14.10 13.27 -27.54
C PRO A 195 15.54 13.34 -26.99
N GLU A 196 16.40 14.11 -27.66
CA GLU A 196 17.76 14.37 -27.15
C GLU A 196 17.75 15.22 -25.88
N THR A 197 16.75 16.08 -25.71
CA THR A 197 16.63 16.96 -24.56
C THR A 197 15.18 17.36 -24.32
N GLN A 198 14.91 17.85 -23.11
CA GLN A 198 13.68 18.54 -22.72
C GLN A 198 13.90 20.04 -22.50
N ASN A 199 15.16 20.49 -22.56
CA ASN A 199 15.53 21.86 -22.27
C ASN A 199 15.44 22.73 -23.53
N HIS A 200 14.34 23.48 -23.65
CA HIS A 200 14.10 24.41 -24.76
C HIS A 200 15.22 25.44 -24.91
N LEU A 201 15.91 25.81 -23.82
CA LEU A 201 17.00 26.81 -23.86
C LEU A 201 18.21 26.37 -24.69
N ASN A 202 18.29 25.08 -25.05
CA ASN A 202 19.31 24.58 -25.97
C ASN A 202 19.10 25.09 -27.41
N TYR A 203 17.88 25.46 -27.80
CA TYR A 203 17.51 25.81 -29.18
C TYR A 203 17.22 27.30 -29.36
N GLU A 204 17.46 27.83 -30.58
CA GLU A 204 17.25 29.25 -30.90
C GLU A 204 15.82 29.74 -30.59
N ILE A 205 14.82 28.85 -30.73
CA ILE A 205 13.40 29.15 -30.45
C ILE A 205 13.18 29.70 -29.03
N SER A 206 14.04 29.35 -28.07
CA SER A 206 13.98 29.85 -26.70
C SER A 206 14.06 31.37 -26.61
N ASN A 207 14.82 32.01 -27.51
CA ASN A 207 15.00 33.46 -27.53
C ASN A 207 13.66 34.18 -27.81
N ALA A 208 12.82 33.59 -28.65
CA ALA A 208 11.49 34.11 -28.93
C ALA A 208 10.50 33.73 -27.83
N MET A 209 10.48 32.45 -27.44
CA MET A 209 9.57 31.89 -26.42
C MET A 209 9.67 32.63 -25.08
N PHE A 210 10.88 32.91 -24.62
CA PHE A 210 11.14 33.53 -23.32
C PHE A 210 11.52 35.01 -23.41
N SER A 211 11.27 35.67 -24.55
CA SER A 211 11.64 37.09 -24.78
C SER A 211 11.04 38.08 -23.77
N GLY A 212 9.91 37.74 -23.15
CA GLY A 212 9.25 38.54 -22.11
C GLY A 212 9.67 38.18 -20.68
N GLU A 213 10.42 37.10 -20.48
CA GLU A 213 10.78 36.59 -19.16
C GLU A 213 12.08 37.22 -18.64
N SER A 214 12.08 37.59 -17.37
CA SER A 214 13.22 38.27 -16.74
C SER A 214 14.37 37.32 -16.35
N ASP A 215 14.08 36.04 -16.10
CA ASP A 215 15.06 34.97 -15.85
C ASP A 215 14.67 33.71 -16.62
N PRO A 216 14.87 33.66 -17.96
CA PRO A 216 14.56 32.49 -18.78
C PRO A 216 15.22 31.19 -18.28
N CYS A 217 16.38 31.32 -17.64
CA CYS A 217 17.14 30.21 -17.06
C CYS A 217 16.44 29.50 -15.90
N ASP A 218 15.32 30.01 -15.38
CA ASP A 218 14.50 29.23 -14.48
C ASP A 218 13.76 28.12 -15.23
N TYR A 219 13.30 28.34 -16.47
CA TYR A 219 12.46 27.42 -17.24
C TYR A 219 13.26 26.34 -17.99
N GLN A 220 14.05 25.57 -17.24
CA GLN A 220 14.82 24.42 -17.74
C GLN A 220 14.22 23.11 -17.27
N TYR A 221 14.15 22.12 -18.15
CA TYR A 221 13.61 20.78 -17.90
C TYR A 221 14.66 19.73 -18.21
N GLY A 222 14.80 18.73 -17.33
CA GLY A 222 15.76 17.64 -17.48
C GLY A 222 15.14 16.37 -18.05
N LEU A 223 15.94 15.57 -18.76
CA LEU A 223 15.49 14.31 -19.37
C LEU A 223 15.34 13.15 -18.36
N ASN A 224 16.00 13.24 -17.21
CA ASN A 224 16.09 12.18 -16.19
C ASN A 224 14.73 11.60 -15.79
N GLY A 225 13.76 12.46 -15.46
CA GLY A 225 12.45 12.07 -14.97
C GLY A 225 11.64 11.30 -15.99
N THR A 226 11.57 11.81 -17.22
CA THR A 226 10.90 11.15 -18.35
C THR A 226 11.58 9.83 -18.69
N LEU A 227 12.91 9.77 -18.73
CA LEU A 227 13.63 8.51 -18.96
C LEU A 227 13.39 7.49 -17.85
N ALA A 228 13.32 7.91 -16.58
CA ALA A 228 12.98 7.04 -15.46
C ALA A 228 11.55 6.48 -15.57
N LEU A 229 10.58 7.32 -15.94
CA LEU A 229 9.19 6.91 -16.18
C LEU A 229 9.11 5.87 -17.32
N MET A 230 9.74 6.16 -18.46
CA MET A 230 9.74 5.26 -19.62
C MET A 230 10.40 3.92 -19.33
N ILE A 231 11.51 3.90 -18.57
CA ILE A 231 12.11 2.65 -18.12
C ILE A 231 11.18 1.91 -17.15
N GLY A 232 10.48 2.63 -16.26
CA GLY A 232 9.46 2.07 -15.38
C GLY A 232 8.40 1.27 -16.14
N PHE A 233 7.84 1.86 -17.20
CA PHE A 233 6.92 1.15 -18.10
C PHE A 233 7.56 -0.07 -18.75
N ALA A 234 8.75 0.07 -19.31
CA ALA A 234 9.41 -0.98 -20.06
C ALA A 234 9.78 -2.21 -19.19
N VAL A 235 9.95 -2.02 -17.88
CA VAL A 235 10.16 -3.11 -16.92
C VAL A 235 8.87 -3.61 -16.25
N GLY A 236 7.72 -3.06 -16.61
CA GLY A 236 6.40 -3.55 -16.19
C GLY A 236 5.83 -2.90 -14.94
N LEU A 237 6.31 -1.71 -14.54
CA LEU A 237 5.59 -0.90 -13.56
C LEU A 237 4.33 -0.32 -14.22
N PRO A 238 3.14 -0.51 -13.63
CA PRO A 238 1.90 -0.02 -14.24
C PRO A 238 1.78 1.51 -14.10
N PRO A 239 1.15 2.19 -15.06
CA PRO A 239 0.77 3.59 -14.90
C PRO A 239 -0.32 3.71 -13.83
N LEU A 240 -0.27 4.78 -13.07
CA LEU A 240 -1.23 5.09 -12.02
C LEU A 240 -2.05 6.35 -12.32
N TRP A 241 -1.89 6.97 -13.49
CA TRP A 241 -2.78 8.01 -14.01
C TRP A 241 -3.76 7.45 -15.04
N ASP A 242 -4.70 8.27 -15.50
CA ASP A 242 -5.54 7.93 -16.64
C ASP A 242 -4.83 8.22 -17.96
N ILE A 243 -4.34 7.16 -18.62
CA ILE A 243 -3.57 7.26 -19.86
C ILE A 243 -4.36 7.84 -21.04
N GLU A 244 -5.70 7.82 -21.01
CA GLU A 244 -6.53 8.38 -22.10
C GLU A 244 -6.70 9.89 -21.96
N THR A 245 -6.83 10.39 -20.72
CA THR A 245 -7.09 11.81 -20.45
C THR A 245 -5.85 12.57 -20.02
N GLY A 246 -4.81 11.89 -19.54
CA GLY A 246 -3.63 12.48 -18.90
C GLY A 246 -3.85 12.88 -17.43
N GLU A 247 -5.06 12.69 -16.90
CA GLU A 247 -5.41 13.13 -15.55
C GLU A 247 -4.75 12.26 -14.48
N SER A 248 -4.15 12.94 -13.50
CA SER A 248 -3.46 12.35 -12.34
C SER A 248 -4.41 11.51 -11.47
N ARG A 249 -3.88 10.58 -10.67
CA ARG A 249 -4.66 9.86 -9.62
C ARG A 249 -3.91 9.70 -8.31
N ILE A 250 -2.58 9.68 -8.35
CA ILE A 250 -1.72 9.68 -7.16
C ILE A 250 -0.76 10.89 -7.14
N GLY A 251 -0.79 11.73 -8.18
CA GLY A 251 -0.12 13.02 -8.19
C GLY A 251 1.40 12.95 -8.20
N VAL A 252 2.01 14.04 -7.73
CA VAL A 252 3.47 14.23 -7.64
C VAL A 252 4.16 13.26 -6.69
N PHE A 253 3.41 12.44 -5.97
CA PHE A 253 3.90 11.58 -4.91
C PHE A 253 4.50 10.25 -5.40
N GLY A 254 4.19 9.81 -6.63
CA GLY A 254 4.70 8.56 -7.22
C GLY A 254 5.29 8.74 -8.62
N LEU A 255 6.35 7.97 -8.93
CA LEU A 255 7.01 7.97 -10.25
C LEU A 255 6.02 7.70 -11.39
N MET A 256 5.15 6.71 -11.24
CA MET A 256 4.25 6.22 -12.28
C MET A 256 2.98 7.07 -12.40
N ASP A 257 3.11 8.38 -12.18
CA ASP A 257 2.12 9.44 -12.38
C ASP A 257 2.92 10.77 -12.54
N GLN A 258 2.45 11.90 -12.02
CA GLN A 258 3.10 13.20 -12.15
C GLN A 258 4.47 13.31 -11.46
N GLY A 259 4.84 12.37 -10.59
CA GLY A 259 6.10 12.42 -9.84
C GLY A 259 7.36 12.36 -10.71
N SER A 260 7.27 11.88 -11.96
CA SER A 260 8.37 11.96 -12.93
C SER A 260 8.79 13.39 -13.28
N ASN A 261 7.86 14.35 -13.21
CA ASN A 261 8.09 15.76 -13.52
C ASN A 261 8.62 16.56 -12.30
N ASN A 262 8.78 15.93 -11.14
CA ASN A 262 9.25 16.64 -9.95
C ASN A 262 10.61 17.31 -10.17
N GLY A 263 10.69 18.57 -9.73
CA GLY A 263 11.86 19.43 -9.98
C GLY A 263 12.13 19.68 -11.47
N ARG A 264 11.08 19.74 -12.31
CA ARG A 264 11.16 19.89 -13.77
C ARG A 264 11.91 18.73 -14.43
N GLY A 265 11.59 17.51 -14.01
CA GLY A 265 12.22 16.27 -14.49
C GLY A 265 13.62 15.99 -13.92
N LEU A 266 14.17 16.84 -13.05
CA LEU A 266 15.50 16.63 -12.47
C LEU A 266 15.50 15.75 -11.22
N VAL A 267 14.38 15.72 -10.49
CA VAL A 267 14.27 15.05 -9.19
C VAL A 267 12.99 14.20 -9.17
N PRO A 268 12.91 13.14 -9.99
CA PRO A 268 11.72 12.29 -10.02
C PRO A 268 11.43 11.68 -8.65
N SER A 269 10.15 11.64 -8.27
CA SER A 269 9.72 10.99 -7.03
C SER A 269 10.07 9.49 -7.06
N PRO A 270 10.42 8.87 -5.93
CA PRO A 270 10.31 7.42 -5.78
C PRO A 270 8.92 6.88 -6.20
N PRO A 271 8.81 5.64 -6.71
CA PRO A 271 7.51 5.00 -6.91
C PRO A 271 6.75 4.88 -5.59
N ASP A 272 5.42 4.81 -5.63
CA ASP A 272 4.56 4.62 -4.44
C ASP A 272 4.86 3.26 -3.74
N PRO A 273 4.47 3.08 -2.47
CA PRO A 273 4.83 1.88 -1.72
C PRO A 273 4.22 0.60 -2.30
N TRP A 274 3.05 0.65 -2.93
CA TRP A 274 2.48 -0.53 -3.58
C TRP A 274 3.34 -0.93 -4.78
N THR A 275 3.74 0.02 -5.63
CA THR A 275 4.59 -0.27 -6.80
C THR A 275 5.94 -0.85 -6.39
N ARG A 276 6.56 -0.37 -5.31
CA ARG A 276 7.83 -0.92 -4.78
C ARG A 276 7.66 -2.35 -4.25
N ILE A 277 6.53 -2.65 -3.60
CA ILE A 277 6.19 -4.02 -3.14
C ILE A 277 5.88 -4.94 -4.34
N TYR A 278 5.12 -4.45 -5.32
CA TYR A 278 4.78 -5.18 -6.55
C TYR A 278 6.04 -5.58 -7.33
N ALA A 279 6.98 -4.64 -7.47
CA ALA A 279 8.30 -4.87 -8.06
C ALA A 279 9.18 -5.83 -7.24
N GLY A 280 8.88 -6.07 -5.97
CA GLY A 280 9.65 -6.95 -5.09
C GLY A 280 10.90 -6.29 -4.49
N TRP A 281 10.96 -4.95 -4.45
CA TRP A 281 12.12 -4.22 -3.92
C TRP A 281 12.11 -4.11 -2.39
N GLU A 282 10.93 -4.18 -1.78
CA GLU A 282 10.73 -4.06 -0.34
C GLU A 282 9.56 -4.92 0.14
N SER A 283 9.51 -5.18 1.44
CA SER A 283 8.41 -5.87 2.13
C SER A 283 7.74 -4.99 3.18
N PRO A 284 6.40 -5.05 3.33
CA PRO A 284 5.71 -4.29 4.34
C PRO A 284 5.77 -4.93 5.73
N ILE A 285 5.74 -4.09 6.77
CA ILE A 285 5.54 -4.48 8.16
C ILE A 285 4.03 -4.51 8.46
N VAL A 286 3.47 -5.71 8.58
CA VAL A 286 2.04 -5.89 8.84
C VAL A 286 1.70 -5.71 10.32
N ILE A 287 0.84 -4.73 10.62
CA ILE A 287 0.37 -4.43 11.98
C ILE A 287 -1.01 -5.04 12.20
N ARG A 288 -1.13 -5.91 13.22
CA ARG A 288 -2.36 -6.66 13.51
C ARG A 288 -3.01 -6.30 14.85
N HIS A 289 -2.35 -5.50 15.68
CA HIS A 289 -2.78 -5.16 17.04
C HIS A 289 -2.56 -3.68 17.32
N ASN A 290 -3.22 -3.18 18.38
CA ASN A 290 -3.11 -1.79 18.78
C ASN A 290 -1.68 -1.51 19.24
N THR A 291 -1.04 -0.53 18.63
CA THR A 291 0.38 -0.25 18.87
C THR A 291 0.72 1.20 18.56
N GLN A 292 1.77 1.69 19.21
CA GLN A 292 2.41 2.95 18.84
C GLN A 292 3.53 2.66 17.85
N ILE A 293 3.49 3.35 16.72
CA ILE A 293 4.49 3.27 15.66
C ILE A 293 5.41 4.49 15.74
N SER A 294 6.69 4.28 15.49
CA SER A 294 7.68 5.31 15.19
C SER A 294 8.25 5.02 13.80
N LEU A 295 7.71 5.67 12.77
CA LEU A 295 8.02 5.39 11.38
C LEU A 295 9.16 6.31 10.89
N PRO A 296 10.37 5.77 10.62
CA PRO A 296 11.44 6.58 10.06
C PRO A 296 11.08 7.03 8.63
N LYS A 297 11.76 8.05 8.14
CA LYS A 297 11.71 8.42 6.72
C LYS A 297 12.02 7.20 5.83
N ILE A 298 11.53 7.25 4.59
CA ILE A 298 11.64 6.18 3.60
C ILE A 298 13.02 5.49 3.63
N SER A 299 12.98 4.17 3.83
CA SER A 299 14.14 3.29 3.94
C SER A 299 13.66 1.84 3.80
N GLN A 300 14.57 0.95 3.39
CA GLN A 300 14.24 -0.43 3.05
C GLN A 300 13.38 -1.11 4.14
N ASP A 301 12.28 -1.70 3.72
CA ASP A 301 11.34 -2.50 4.53
C ASP A 301 10.66 -1.71 5.67
N ASN A 302 10.54 -0.38 5.56
CA ASN A 302 9.84 0.48 6.53
C ASN A 302 8.50 1.01 5.98
N ILE A 303 7.72 0.15 5.31
CA ILE A 303 6.34 0.45 4.90
C ILE A 303 5.41 -0.23 5.90
N ILE A 304 4.50 0.51 6.53
CA ILE A 304 3.51 -0.10 7.43
C ILE A 304 2.30 -0.55 6.60
N ARG A 305 1.81 -1.77 6.86
CA ARG A 305 0.57 -2.28 6.29
C ARG A 305 -0.47 -2.57 7.37
N ILE A 306 -1.70 -2.12 7.16
CA ILE A 306 -2.83 -2.36 8.06
C ILE A 306 -3.99 -2.91 7.24
N ASP A 307 -4.36 -4.17 7.46
CA ASP A 307 -5.44 -4.82 6.73
C ASP A 307 -6.81 -4.32 7.21
N ILE A 308 -7.65 -3.89 6.26
CA ILE A 308 -9.07 -3.55 6.49
C ILE A 308 -9.93 -4.81 6.34
N ASN A 309 -9.73 -5.54 5.24
CA ASN A 309 -10.37 -6.81 4.93
C ASN A 309 -9.44 -7.69 4.06
N ASP A 310 -9.95 -8.78 3.49
CA ASP A 310 -9.14 -9.72 2.69
C ASP A 310 -8.58 -9.12 1.39
N SER A 311 -9.16 -8.02 0.90
CA SER A 311 -8.78 -7.36 -0.37
C SER A 311 -8.39 -5.89 -0.23
N GLU A 312 -8.66 -5.24 0.92
CA GLU A 312 -8.37 -3.83 1.13
C GLU A 312 -7.47 -3.61 2.35
N TYR A 313 -6.52 -2.69 2.22
CA TYR A 313 -5.58 -2.34 3.28
C TYR A 313 -5.00 -0.94 3.09
N PHE A 314 -4.47 -0.37 4.18
CA PHE A 314 -3.67 0.85 4.12
C PHE A 314 -2.18 0.52 4.06
N LEU A 315 -1.42 1.23 3.22
CA LEU A 315 0.03 1.34 3.31
C LEU A 315 0.42 2.73 3.83
N ILE A 316 1.42 2.82 4.69
CA ILE A 316 1.87 4.09 5.27
C ILE A 316 3.37 4.20 5.13
N GLU A 317 3.82 5.35 4.64
CA GLU A 317 5.23 5.73 4.54
C GLU A 317 5.45 7.16 5.03
N ASN A 318 6.65 7.46 5.49
CA ASN A 318 7.05 8.81 5.90
C ASN A 318 8.00 9.40 4.85
N ARG A 319 7.59 10.50 4.21
CA ARG A 319 8.31 11.16 3.12
C ARG A 319 8.85 12.50 3.59
N VAL A 320 10.09 12.82 3.24
CA VAL A 320 10.79 14.01 3.74
C VAL A 320 11.50 14.75 2.61
N ASN A 321 11.08 15.97 2.31
CA ASN A 321 11.62 16.78 1.21
C ASN A 321 12.82 17.68 1.59
N TYR A 322 13.34 17.54 2.80
CA TYR A 322 14.48 18.33 3.26
C TYR A 322 15.82 17.74 2.80
N PHE A 323 16.70 18.58 2.24
CA PHE A 323 18.07 18.19 1.85
C PHE A 323 19.10 18.37 3.00
N ARG A 324 18.72 19.15 4.02
CA ARG A 324 19.39 19.25 5.33
C ARG A 324 18.30 19.23 6.38
N LYS A 325 18.56 18.69 7.58
CA LYS A 325 17.53 18.54 8.62
C LYS A 325 16.71 19.82 8.84
N GLY A 326 15.42 19.76 8.52
CA GLY A 326 14.46 20.87 8.65
C GLY A 326 14.60 21.99 7.62
N VAL A 327 15.31 21.77 6.50
CA VAL A 327 15.56 22.76 5.45
C VAL A 327 15.21 22.17 4.07
N SER A 328 14.12 22.65 3.49
CA SER A 328 13.67 22.31 2.11
C SER A 328 14.19 23.34 1.12
N LEU A 329 14.11 23.00 -0.17
CA LEU A 329 14.33 23.99 -1.23
C LEU A 329 13.39 25.19 -1.09
N ASP A 330 12.10 24.97 -0.79
CA ASP A 330 11.18 26.08 -0.59
C ASP A 330 11.61 26.99 0.58
N SER A 331 12.05 26.41 1.71
CA SER A 331 12.48 27.18 2.88
C SER A 331 13.67 28.11 2.59
N ILE A 332 14.64 27.67 1.78
CA ILE A 332 15.77 28.52 1.40
C ILE A 332 15.37 29.57 0.36
N ARG A 333 14.47 29.23 -0.56
CA ARG A 333 13.97 30.16 -1.59
C ARG A 333 13.17 31.28 -0.94
N TYR A 334 12.28 30.93 -0.02
CA TYR A 334 11.53 31.88 0.80
C TYR A 334 12.44 32.78 1.64
N LYS A 335 13.47 32.21 2.27
CA LYS A 335 14.45 32.99 3.03
C LYS A 335 15.22 33.97 2.14
N ALA A 336 15.73 33.51 1.00
CA ALA A 336 16.44 34.35 0.05
C ALA A 336 15.56 35.48 -0.48
N TRP A 337 14.30 35.19 -0.82
CA TRP A 337 13.32 36.20 -1.20
C TRP A 337 13.12 37.26 -0.12
N LYS A 338 13.00 36.88 1.15
CA LYS A 338 12.90 37.85 2.26
C LYS A 338 14.12 38.76 2.41
N GLU A 339 15.30 38.30 1.99
CA GLU A 339 16.55 39.04 2.10
C GLU A 339 16.84 39.91 0.87
N SER A 340 16.39 39.48 -0.32
CA SER A 340 16.70 40.12 -1.62
C SER A 340 15.52 40.85 -2.27
N ASP A 341 14.29 40.60 -1.82
CA ASP A 341 13.02 41.01 -2.48
C ASP A 341 12.86 40.43 -3.90
N SER A 342 13.61 39.37 -4.23
CA SER A 342 13.57 38.66 -5.52
C SER A 342 13.50 37.16 -5.26
N TYR A 343 12.44 36.51 -5.78
CA TYR A 343 12.24 35.08 -5.56
C TYR A 343 13.24 34.30 -6.42
N PRO A 344 14.10 33.47 -5.80
CA PRO A 344 15.19 32.84 -6.53
C PRO A 344 14.72 31.68 -7.41
N SER A 345 15.46 31.49 -8.50
CA SER A 345 15.32 30.35 -9.41
C SER A 345 15.40 29.02 -8.65
N PHE A 346 14.54 28.08 -9.03
CA PHE A 346 14.56 26.71 -8.52
C PHE A 346 15.88 26.02 -8.87
N ILE A 347 16.31 26.08 -10.13
CA ILE A 347 17.53 25.44 -10.63
C ILE A 347 18.77 25.95 -9.90
N LYS A 348 18.92 27.27 -9.76
CA LYS A 348 20.04 27.87 -9.01
C LYS A 348 20.02 27.41 -7.55
N SER A 349 18.86 27.41 -6.91
CA SER A 349 18.70 26.98 -5.51
C SER A 349 19.06 25.50 -5.32
N LEU A 350 18.66 24.64 -6.27
CA LEU A 350 18.98 23.22 -6.28
C LEU A 350 20.50 23.00 -6.39
N ILE A 351 21.13 23.58 -7.42
CA ILE A 351 22.56 23.41 -7.71
C ILE A 351 23.44 23.98 -6.58
N ASP A 352 23.10 25.15 -6.02
CA ASP A 352 23.93 25.81 -5.01
C ASP A 352 23.81 25.20 -3.62
N SER A 353 22.65 24.62 -3.29
CA SER A 353 22.32 24.26 -1.90
C SER A 353 22.35 22.77 -1.61
N VAL A 354 21.99 21.95 -2.59
CA VAL A 354 21.90 20.50 -2.49
C VAL A 354 23.21 19.88 -2.96
N ASN A 355 23.66 18.83 -2.27
CA ASN A 355 24.89 18.12 -2.65
C ASN A 355 24.63 17.17 -3.82
N ILE A 356 24.32 17.74 -5.00
CA ILE A 356 24.10 17.00 -6.24
C ILE A 356 25.43 16.58 -6.87
N GLU A 357 25.42 15.46 -7.59
CA GLU A 357 26.56 15.03 -8.39
C GLU A 357 26.26 15.23 -9.88
N THR A 358 27.03 16.09 -10.53
CA THR A 358 27.02 16.27 -11.99
C THR A 358 28.31 15.70 -12.58
N ASP A 359 28.24 15.24 -13.82
CA ASP A 359 29.43 14.75 -14.53
C ASP A 359 29.99 15.77 -15.53
N SER A 360 30.94 15.34 -16.37
CA SER A 360 31.60 16.21 -17.35
C SER A 360 30.65 16.76 -18.41
N ASN A 361 29.53 16.09 -18.66
CA ASN A 361 28.50 16.54 -19.61
C ASN A 361 27.43 17.39 -18.91
N ARG A 362 27.63 17.71 -17.61
CA ARG A 362 26.71 18.50 -16.77
C ARG A 362 25.32 17.89 -16.59
N VAL A 363 25.16 16.60 -16.89
CA VAL A 363 23.96 15.83 -16.52
C VAL A 363 23.96 15.62 -15.00
N LEU A 364 22.80 15.82 -14.36
CA LEU A 364 22.62 15.50 -12.95
C LEU A 364 22.55 13.98 -12.78
N THR A 365 23.61 13.38 -12.25
CA THR A 365 23.73 11.91 -12.13
C THR A 365 23.30 11.36 -10.78
N SER A 366 23.26 12.16 -9.73
CA SER A 366 22.80 11.71 -8.40
C SER A 366 22.33 12.88 -7.54
N ILE A 367 21.32 12.62 -6.71
CA ILE A 367 20.82 13.53 -5.67
C ILE A 367 20.76 12.76 -4.34
N PRO A 368 21.05 13.40 -3.18
CA PRO A 368 21.06 12.71 -1.90
C PRO A 368 19.68 12.22 -1.43
N ASN A 369 18.60 12.77 -1.99
CA ASN A 369 17.23 12.42 -1.63
C ASN A 369 16.28 12.78 -2.79
N TYR A 370 15.61 11.78 -3.35
CA TYR A 370 14.65 11.96 -4.44
C TYR A 370 13.30 12.53 -3.97
N ASP A 371 13.05 12.64 -2.67
CA ASP A 371 11.88 13.33 -2.11
C ASP A 371 12.03 14.87 -2.11
N ILE A 372 13.20 15.42 -2.46
CA ILE A 372 13.43 16.88 -2.45
C ILE A 372 12.45 17.63 -3.37
N GLY A 373 11.96 16.96 -4.43
CA GLY A 373 10.97 17.52 -5.36
C GLY A 373 9.53 17.54 -4.82
N LEU A 374 9.23 16.90 -3.69
CA LEU A 374 7.89 16.83 -3.13
C LEU A 374 7.44 18.18 -2.52
N PRO A 375 6.11 18.46 -2.50
CA PRO A 375 5.57 19.71 -1.98
C PRO A 375 5.76 19.89 -0.46
N GLY A 376 5.91 18.79 0.29
CA GLY A 376 5.99 18.81 1.74
C GLY A 376 6.74 17.62 2.34
N SER A 377 6.70 17.53 3.67
CA SER A 377 7.16 16.38 4.44
C SER A 377 6.02 15.92 5.35
N GLY A 378 5.85 14.61 5.53
CA GLY A 378 4.77 14.04 6.34
C GLY A 378 4.52 12.58 6.02
N LEU A 379 3.47 12.02 6.63
CA LEU A 379 3.00 10.68 6.27
C LEU A 379 2.13 10.76 5.02
N LEU A 380 2.33 9.80 4.12
CA LEU A 380 1.37 9.46 3.08
C LEU A 380 0.68 8.17 3.50
N ILE A 381 -0.65 8.16 3.42
CA ILE A 381 -1.50 7.00 3.70
C ILE A 381 -2.14 6.61 2.38
N TRP A 382 -1.92 5.37 1.96
CA TRP A 382 -2.36 4.84 0.68
C TRP A 382 -3.44 3.80 0.90
N HIS A 383 -4.62 3.96 0.32
CA HIS A 383 -5.68 2.96 0.35
C HIS A 383 -5.54 2.05 -0.86
N ILE A 384 -5.31 0.77 -0.61
CA ILE A 384 -5.12 -0.26 -1.63
C ILE A 384 -6.36 -1.15 -1.71
N ASP A 385 -6.86 -1.37 -2.91
CA ASP A 385 -7.92 -2.33 -3.23
C ASP A 385 -7.42 -3.34 -4.28
N GLU A 386 -7.09 -4.55 -3.80
CA GLU A 386 -6.56 -5.61 -4.65
C GLU A 386 -7.54 -6.05 -5.72
N ASN A 387 -8.86 -6.00 -5.49
CA ASN A 387 -9.82 -6.43 -6.50
C ASN A 387 -9.80 -5.49 -7.71
N ARG A 388 -9.73 -4.18 -7.46
CA ARG A 388 -9.64 -3.15 -8.51
C ARG A 388 -8.32 -3.25 -9.26
N ILE A 389 -7.21 -3.43 -8.55
CA ILE A 389 -5.88 -3.66 -9.15
C ILE A 389 -5.88 -4.90 -10.05
N HIS A 390 -6.37 -6.04 -9.56
CA HIS A 390 -6.42 -7.27 -10.36
C HIS A 390 -7.28 -7.11 -11.62
N SER A 391 -8.30 -6.25 -11.57
CA SER A 391 -9.16 -5.99 -12.73
C SER A 391 -8.54 -5.07 -13.78
N GLY A 392 -7.65 -4.15 -13.39
CA GLY A 392 -7.10 -3.12 -14.27
C GLY A 392 -5.60 -3.23 -14.58
N ILE A 393 -4.87 -4.17 -13.98
CA ILE A 393 -3.42 -4.29 -14.20
C ILE A 393 -3.04 -4.76 -15.62
N GLY A 394 -3.93 -5.50 -16.28
CA GLY A 394 -3.67 -6.11 -17.59
C GLY A 394 -3.82 -5.15 -18.77
N ASP A 395 -4.52 -4.04 -18.59
CA ASP A 395 -4.89 -3.06 -19.63
C ASP A 395 -4.63 -1.61 -19.17
N TYR A 396 -3.67 -1.43 -18.26
CA TYR A 396 -3.27 -0.12 -17.73
C TYR A 396 -4.42 0.70 -17.11
N ALA A 397 -5.43 0.01 -16.57
CA ALA A 397 -6.66 0.60 -16.05
C ALA A 397 -6.78 0.58 -14.52
N ILE A 398 -5.69 0.36 -13.76
CA ILE A 398 -5.71 0.27 -12.29
C ILE A 398 -6.44 1.46 -11.65
N ASN A 399 -6.11 2.69 -12.09
CA ASN A 399 -6.70 3.92 -11.58
C ASN A 399 -7.45 4.73 -12.67
N LYS A 400 -7.73 4.13 -13.83
CA LYS A 400 -8.39 4.82 -14.95
C LYS A 400 -9.72 5.46 -14.52
N ASN A 401 -10.57 4.70 -13.83
CA ASN A 401 -11.84 5.21 -13.33
C ASN A 401 -11.67 5.90 -11.97
N ILE A 402 -11.80 7.23 -11.95
CA ILE A 402 -11.71 8.07 -10.75
C ILE A 402 -12.72 7.70 -9.63
N ASN A 403 -13.83 7.05 -9.97
CA ASN A 403 -14.81 6.58 -8.99
C ASN A 403 -14.49 5.18 -8.43
N SER A 404 -13.42 4.55 -8.92
CA SER A 404 -13.04 3.18 -8.59
C SER A 404 -11.52 3.00 -8.69
N ILE A 405 -10.80 3.76 -7.86
CA ILE A 405 -9.33 3.78 -7.79
C ILE A 405 -8.83 2.53 -7.06
N GLY A 406 -7.82 1.85 -7.61
CA GLY A 406 -7.20 0.68 -6.99
C GLY A 406 -6.08 1.03 -6.00
N ILE A 407 -5.35 2.12 -6.28
CA ILE A 407 -4.27 2.65 -5.44
C ILE A 407 -4.53 4.13 -5.26
N ASP A 408 -4.95 4.52 -4.06
CA ASP A 408 -5.44 5.86 -3.76
C ASP A 408 -4.63 6.52 -2.64
N ILE A 409 -4.55 7.84 -2.63
CA ILE A 409 -3.98 8.63 -1.52
C ILE A 409 -5.13 9.17 -0.68
N GLU A 410 -5.09 8.86 0.60
CA GLU A 410 -5.99 9.46 1.59
C GLU A 410 -5.50 10.90 1.86
N GLU A 411 -6.01 11.87 1.11
CA GLU A 411 -5.60 13.28 1.18
C GLU A 411 -5.98 13.88 2.55
N ALA A 412 -4.99 14.30 3.34
CA ALA A 412 -5.20 14.74 4.72
C ALA A 412 -6.11 15.97 4.85
N ASP A 413 -6.23 16.79 3.81
CA ASP A 413 -7.13 17.94 3.79
C ASP A 413 -8.60 17.58 3.50
N GLY A 414 -8.89 16.31 3.23
CA GLY A 414 -10.24 15.80 2.97
C GLY A 414 -10.87 16.29 1.66
N ALA A 415 -10.13 16.93 0.76
CA ALA A 415 -10.65 17.45 -0.51
C ALA A 415 -10.92 16.33 -1.52
N GLN A 416 -10.03 15.33 -1.59
CA GLN A 416 -10.10 14.23 -2.56
C GLN A 416 -10.14 14.78 -3.99
N ASP A 417 -9.22 15.70 -4.29
CA ASP A 417 -9.21 16.52 -5.50
C ASP A 417 -8.08 16.18 -6.48
N ILE A 418 -7.20 15.24 -6.15
CA ILE A 418 -6.22 14.70 -7.11
C ILE A 418 -6.96 14.04 -8.28
N GLY A 419 -6.62 14.47 -9.50
CA GLY A 419 -7.23 13.95 -10.74
C GLY A 419 -8.57 14.57 -11.14
N TYR A 420 -9.08 15.54 -10.37
CA TYR A 420 -10.25 16.33 -10.73
C TYR A 420 -9.85 17.65 -11.37
N GLU A 421 -10.59 18.08 -12.40
CA GLU A 421 -10.42 19.42 -12.96
C GLU A 421 -10.57 20.49 -11.87
N SER A 422 -9.53 21.29 -11.69
CA SER A 422 -9.58 22.42 -10.77
C SER A 422 -10.47 23.54 -11.32
N PHE A 423 -11.49 23.91 -10.56
CA PHE A 423 -12.30 25.11 -10.83
C PHE A 423 -11.68 26.39 -10.23
N PHE A 424 -10.56 26.26 -9.52
CA PHE A 424 -9.90 27.40 -8.88
C PHE A 424 -9.14 28.21 -9.93
N MET A 425 -9.37 29.52 -9.93
CA MET A 425 -8.82 30.43 -10.94
C MET A 425 -7.29 30.60 -10.88
N PHE A 426 -6.65 30.31 -9.74
CA PHE A 426 -5.26 30.69 -9.48
C PHE A 426 -4.37 29.59 -8.90
N ASN A 427 -4.95 28.47 -8.46
CA ASN A 427 -4.22 27.35 -7.87
C ASN A 427 -4.84 26.06 -8.39
N ASP A 428 -4.03 25.06 -8.70
CA ASP A 428 -4.51 23.77 -9.17
C ASP A 428 -3.98 22.67 -8.23
N PRO A 429 -4.84 22.10 -7.36
CA PRO A 429 -4.45 21.01 -6.47
C PRO A 429 -4.53 19.63 -7.15
N SER A 430 -4.98 19.52 -8.41
CA SER A 430 -5.26 18.23 -9.09
C SER A 430 -4.06 17.28 -9.22
N SER A 431 -2.84 17.79 -9.06
CA SER A 431 -1.60 17.00 -9.08
C SER A 431 -1.06 16.67 -7.68
N GLY A 432 -1.74 17.11 -6.62
CA GLY A 432 -1.34 16.98 -5.22
C GLY A 432 -0.42 18.11 -4.72
N TYR A 433 -0.53 18.43 -3.44
CA TYR A 433 0.19 19.49 -2.75
C TYR A 433 0.48 19.14 -1.28
N PHE A 434 1.04 20.08 -0.52
CA PHE A 434 1.44 19.80 0.87
C PHE A 434 0.26 19.47 1.80
N GLY A 435 -0.96 19.89 1.44
CA GLY A 435 -2.19 19.67 2.22
C GLY A 435 -2.62 18.20 2.26
N ASP A 436 -2.20 17.40 1.28
CA ASP A 436 -2.56 15.98 1.20
C ASP A 436 -1.77 15.12 2.19
N MET A 437 -0.65 15.63 2.71
CA MET A 437 0.23 14.91 3.62
C MET A 437 -0.25 15.03 5.08
N TRP A 438 -0.14 13.94 5.84
CA TRP A 438 -0.55 13.89 7.24
C TRP A 438 0.58 14.29 8.18
N PHE A 439 0.41 15.40 8.91
CA PHE A 439 1.33 15.89 9.94
C PHE A 439 0.64 16.91 10.87
N THR A 440 1.16 17.08 12.09
CA THR A 440 0.52 17.92 13.13
C THR A 440 0.26 19.37 12.71
N GLU A 441 1.16 19.98 11.94
CA GLU A 441 1.10 21.39 11.53
C GLU A 441 0.26 21.64 10.26
N ASN A 442 -0.41 20.62 9.71
CA ASN A 442 -1.23 20.77 8.51
C ASN A 442 -2.56 21.47 8.85
N GLU A 443 -2.63 22.78 8.59
CA GLU A 443 -3.85 23.57 8.80
C GLU A 443 -5.00 23.17 7.88
N GLU A 444 -4.73 22.60 6.70
CA GLU A 444 -5.77 22.15 5.76
C GLU A 444 -6.55 20.94 6.32
N TYR A 445 -5.85 20.00 6.98
CA TYR A 445 -6.52 18.92 7.72
C TYR A 445 -7.53 19.44 8.75
N TYR A 446 -7.18 20.47 9.54
CA TYR A 446 -8.10 21.02 10.54
C TYR A 446 -9.24 21.82 9.91
N ARG A 447 -9.10 22.32 8.68
CA ARG A 447 -10.21 22.96 7.96
C ARG A 447 -11.27 21.94 7.59
N ALA A 448 -10.89 20.74 7.14
CA ALA A 448 -11.83 19.65 6.89
C ALA A 448 -12.31 18.96 8.17
N ASN A 449 -11.49 18.95 9.22
CA ASN A 449 -11.78 18.30 10.49
C ASN A 449 -11.80 19.29 11.67
N PRO A 450 -12.71 20.30 11.69
CA PRO A 450 -12.74 21.32 12.73
C PRO A 450 -13.04 20.77 14.13
N GLN A 451 -13.67 19.59 14.22
CA GLN A 451 -13.90 18.86 15.46
C GLN A 451 -12.59 18.42 16.15
N ASN A 452 -11.51 18.28 15.39
CA ASN A 452 -10.19 17.86 15.88
C ASN A 452 -9.27 19.05 16.15
N GLN A 453 -9.79 20.27 16.17
CA GLN A 453 -8.98 21.46 16.45
C GLN A 453 -8.39 21.43 17.87
N GLY A 454 -7.07 21.58 17.98
CA GLY A 454 -6.34 21.58 19.25
C GLY A 454 -5.95 20.20 19.78
N VAL A 455 -6.22 19.12 19.04
CA VAL A 455 -5.65 17.79 19.25
C VAL A 455 -4.79 17.39 18.05
N LEU A 456 -3.97 16.35 18.20
CA LEU A 456 -3.14 15.84 17.09
C LEU A 456 -4.03 15.24 15.99
N PRO A 457 -3.60 15.29 14.70
CA PRO A 457 -4.36 14.70 13.61
C PRO A 457 -4.65 13.22 13.80
N ALA A 458 -5.80 12.81 13.28
CA ALA A 458 -6.29 11.46 13.32
C ALA A 458 -7.01 11.13 12.00
N PHE A 459 -6.82 9.92 11.52
CA PHE A 459 -7.56 9.32 10.43
C PHE A 459 -8.41 8.18 11.01
N ASN A 460 -9.72 8.37 11.10
CA ASN A 460 -10.64 7.44 11.73
C ASN A 460 -12.02 7.46 11.07
N GLU A 461 -12.99 6.73 11.60
CA GLU A 461 -14.31 6.59 10.98
C GLU A 461 -15.16 7.89 10.96
N THR A 462 -14.73 8.93 11.66
CA THR A 462 -15.44 10.22 11.80
C THR A 462 -14.71 11.40 11.15
N THR A 463 -13.51 11.16 10.61
CA THR A 463 -12.72 12.20 9.94
C THR A 463 -13.05 12.28 8.46
N TYR A 464 -12.54 13.31 7.80
CA TYR A 464 -12.50 13.46 6.35
C TYR A 464 -11.03 13.51 5.91
N PRO A 465 -10.55 12.52 5.15
CA PRO A 465 -11.22 11.28 4.77
C PRO A 465 -11.42 10.35 5.98
N ASN A 466 -12.16 9.25 5.79
CA ASN A 466 -12.48 8.28 6.84
C ASN A 466 -11.89 6.89 6.55
N THR A 467 -11.68 6.08 7.58
CA THR A 467 -11.03 4.77 7.46
C THR A 467 -11.93 3.64 6.94
N ASN A 468 -13.14 3.90 6.44
CA ASN A 468 -14.03 2.83 6.00
C ASN A 468 -13.52 2.17 4.72
N ALA A 469 -13.93 0.92 4.49
CA ALA A 469 -13.67 0.24 3.23
C ALA A 469 -14.43 0.91 2.07
N ASN A 470 -13.98 0.67 0.84
CA ASN A 470 -14.58 1.17 -0.41
C ASN A 470 -16.06 0.82 -0.58
N ASN A 471 -16.52 -0.28 0.02
CA ASN A 471 -17.92 -0.69 0.01
C ASN A 471 -18.79 -0.03 1.11
N GLY A 472 -18.20 0.88 1.89
CA GLY A 472 -18.85 1.57 3.01
C GLY A 472 -18.85 0.80 4.33
N SER A 473 -18.26 -0.40 4.39
CA SER A 473 -18.17 -1.16 5.64
C SER A 473 -17.19 -0.53 6.62
N LYS A 474 -17.52 -0.61 7.91
CA LYS A 474 -16.71 -0.06 8.99
C LYS A 474 -15.43 -0.90 9.17
N SER A 475 -14.27 -0.26 9.07
CA SER A 475 -12.98 -0.91 9.33
C SER A 475 -12.69 -1.09 10.82
N TYR A 476 -13.28 -0.25 11.66
CA TYR A 476 -12.96 -0.12 13.09
C TYR A 476 -11.49 0.27 13.34
N LEU A 477 -10.79 0.74 12.32
CA LEU A 477 -9.42 1.21 12.39
C LEU A 477 -9.38 2.71 12.64
N ALA A 478 -8.40 3.14 13.43
CA ALA A 478 -8.04 4.54 13.62
C ALA A 478 -6.52 4.66 13.65
N ILE A 479 -6.01 5.66 12.93
CA ILE A 479 -4.62 6.10 12.97
C ILE A 479 -4.64 7.45 13.69
N GLU A 480 -4.20 7.47 14.94
CA GLU A 480 -4.37 8.63 15.82
C GLU A 480 -3.05 9.20 16.28
N ASN A 481 -3.08 10.43 16.79
CA ASN A 481 -1.92 11.10 17.38
C ASN A 481 -0.75 11.22 16.40
N ILE A 482 -1.05 11.55 15.13
CA ILE A 482 -0.05 11.72 14.09
C ILE A 482 0.84 12.92 14.46
N GLY A 483 2.12 12.65 14.66
CA GLY A 483 3.10 13.62 15.11
C GLY A 483 3.55 14.63 14.04
N GLN A 484 4.58 15.40 14.40
CA GLN A 484 5.17 16.41 13.52
C GLN A 484 5.88 15.77 12.34
N ALA A 485 5.89 16.45 11.20
CA ALA A 485 6.69 16.05 10.05
C ALA A 485 8.19 16.04 10.39
N GLY A 486 8.91 14.97 10.01
CA GLY A 486 10.35 14.89 10.23
C GLY A 486 10.94 13.52 9.90
N ASP A 487 12.23 13.34 10.21
CA ASP A 487 12.96 12.07 9.97
C ASP A 487 12.30 10.85 10.62
N THR A 488 11.44 11.06 11.61
CA THR A 488 10.62 10.01 12.24
C THR A 488 9.30 10.63 12.69
N VAL A 489 8.19 10.03 12.27
CA VAL A 489 6.85 10.41 12.70
C VAL A 489 6.30 9.34 13.63
N THR A 490 5.69 9.76 14.75
CA THR A 490 5.03 8.85 15.68
C THR A 490 3.53 8.92 15.52
N PHE A 491 2.85 7.78 15.59
CA PHE A 491 1.38 7.69 15.56
C PHE A 491 0.93 6.39 16.23
N ASN A 492 -0.35 6.29 16.55
CA ASN A 492 -0.97 5.11 17.13
C ASN A 492 -1.87 4.44 16.10
N ILE A 493 -1.77 3.12 15.97
CA ILE A 493 -2.74 2.31 15.23
C ILE A 493 -3.65 1.65 16.26
N ILE A 494 -4.96 1.85 16.10
CA ILE A 494 -5.98 1.34 16.99
C ILE A 494 -7.03 0.61 16.16
N ASN A 495 -7.39 -0.58 16.58
CA ASN A 495 -8.58 -1.28 16.13
C ASN A 495 -9.54 -1.38 17.32
N THR A 496 -10.72 -0.76 17.22
CA THR A 496 -11.66 -0.66 18.35
C THR A 496 -12.33 -1.99 18.71
N LEU A 497 -12.31 -2.98 17.80
CA LEU A 497 -12.75 -4.35 18.09
C LEU A 497 -11.68 -5.19 18.80
N LYS A 498 -10.42 -4.75 18.78
CA LYS A 498 -9.31 -5.47 19.41
C LYS A 498 -8.96 -4.82 20.75
N PRO A 499 -9.17 -5.48 21.89
CA PRO A 499 -8.71 -4.96 23.16
C PRO A 499 -7.18 -4.82 23.16
N TYR A 500 -6.66 -3.96 24.03
CA TYR A 500 -5.21 -3.83 24.22
C TYR A 500 -4.63 -5.20 24.65
N GLY A 501 -3.50 -5.61 24.04
CA GLY A 501 -2.92 -6.96 24.24
C GLY A 501 -3.54 -8.08 23.39
N TYR A 502 -4.53 -7.80 22.53
CA TYR A 502 -5.01 -8.76 21.53
C TYR A 502 -3.84 -9.22 20.63
N SER A 503 -3.73 -10.53 20.39
CA SER A 503 -2.59 -11.23 19.77
C SER A 503 -1.33 -11.44 20.63
N ASP A 504 -1.38 -11.15 21.94
CA ASP A 504 -0.30 -11.58 22.83
C ASP A 504 -0.25 -13.12 22.95
N SER A 505 0.60 -13.73 22.13
CA SER A 505 0.84 -15.18 22.14
C SER A 505 1.36 -15.71 23.48
N VAL A 506 1.91 -14.87 24.36
CA VAL A 506 2.38 -15.27 25.68
C VAL A 506 1.30 -15.14 26.76
N ALA A 507 0.10 -14.64 26.44
CA ALA A 507 -1.00 -14.58 27.39
C ALA A 507 -1.48 -15.98 27.80
N PHE A 508 -1.57 -16.92 26.85
CA PHE A 508 -2.15 -18.25 27.08
C PHE A 508 -3.47 -18.16 27.87
N PHE A 509 -4.41 -17.39 27.34
CA PHE A 509 -5.68 -17.11 28.00
C PHE A 509 -6.45 -18.40 28.27
N ARG A 510 -6.96 -18.56 29.50
CA ARG A 510 -7.68 -19.77 29.92
C ARG A 510 -9.11 -19.49 30.38
N ALA A 511 -9.35 -18.41 31.09
CA ALA A 511 -10.68 -18.15 31.63
C ALA A 511 -10.96 -16.68 31.98
N VAL A 512 -12.26 -16.35 32.00
CA VAL A 512 -12.81 -15.04 32.41
C VAL A 512 -13.96 -15.27 33.36
N PHE A 513 -13.96 -14.56 34.47
CA PHE A 513 -15.07 -14.63 35.41
C PHE A 513 -15.36 -13.27 36.01
N GLU A 514 -16.65 -13.02 36.27
CA GLU A 514 -17.09 -11.95 37.15
C GLU A 514 -17.21 -12.52 38.56
N LEU A 515 -16.55 -11.89 39.53
CA LEU A 515 -16.69 -12.29 40.92
C LEU A 515 -17.87 -11.57 41.56
N ASN A 516 -18.62 -12.28 42.41
CA ASN A 516 -19.68 -11.66 43.20
C ASN A 516 -19.12 -10.50 44.03
N ASN A 517 -19.86 -9.39 44.07
CA ASN A 517 -19.55 -8.16 44.81
C ASN A 517 -18.37 -7.33 44.27
N THR A 518 -17.95 -7.54 43.03
CA THR A 518 -17.01 -6.65 42.33
C THR A 518 -17.55 -6.25 40.96
N GLU A 519 -17.40 -4.99 40.56
CA GLU A 519 -17.64 -4.54 39.17
C GLU A 519 -16.50 -4.98 38.22
N SER A 520 -15.51 -5.71 38.74
CA SER A 520 -14.29 -6.08 38.02
C SER A 520 -14.34 -7.50 37.49
N THR A 521 -14.03 -7.65 36.20
CA THR A 521 -13.80 -8.94 35.56
C THR A 521 -12.38 -9.42 35.82
N ILE A 522 -12.20 -10.69 36.19
CA ILE A 522 -10.88 -11.31 36.32
C ILE A 522 -10.56 -12.15 35.09
N PHE A 523 -9.38 -11.91 34.53
CA PHE A 523 -8.77 -12.67 33.45
C PHE A 523 -7.71 -13.60 34.02
N ILE A 524 -7.72 -14.88 33.61
CA ILE A 524 -6.71 -15.87 33.99
C ILE A 524 -6.08 -16.46 32.74
N GLY A 525 -4.75 -16.51 32.70
CA GLY A 525 -3.99 -17.12 31.62
C GLY A 525 -2.68 -17.74 32.11
N GLY A 526 -1.90 -18.32 31.20
CA GLY A 526 -0.56 -18.86 31.46
C GLY A 526 -0.40 -20.33 31.06
N MET A 527 0.78 -20.68 30.53
CA MET A 527 1.10 -22.04 30.10
C MET A 527 1.59 -22.90 31.27
N ASP A 528 2.71 -22.53 31.89
CA ASP A 528 3.34 -23.28 33.00
C ASP A 528 2.93 -22.74 34.38
N SER A 529 2.66 -21.44 34.48
CA SER A 529 2.14 -20.81 35.69
C SER A 529 0.97 -19.91 35.33
N LEU A 530 -0.11 -20.05 36.09
CA LEU A 530 -1.29 -19.21 35.96
C LEU A 530 -1.01 -17.83 36.55
N TRP A 531 -1.36 -16.82 35.76
CA TRP A 531 -1.43 -15.43 36.15
C TRP A 531 -2.89 -14.95 36.13
N PHE A 532 -3.17 -13.89 36.88
CA PHE A 532 -4.43 -13.18 36.78
C PHE A 532 -4.21 -11.67 36.59
N SER A 533 -5.21 -11.01 36.02
CA SER A 533 -5.34 -9.55 35.93
C SER A 533 -6.81 -9.14 36.05
N ASN A 534 -7.07 -7.99 36.66
CA ASN A 534 -8.38 -7.33 36.70
C ASN A 534 -8.53 -6.24 35.63
N ASN A 535 -7.48 -5.98 34.83
CA ASN A 535 -7.46 -4.99 33.77
C ASN A 535 -6.78 -5.57 32.53
N ILE A 536 -7.56 -5.77 31.47
CA ILE A 536 -7.04 -6.31 30.21
C ILE A 536 -6.13 -5.30 29.47
N ASN A 537 -6.18 -4.02 29.82
CA ASN A 537 -5.40 -2.96 29.20
C ASN A 537 -4.00 -2.77 29.80
N THR A 538 -3.59 -3.62 30.76
CA THR A 538 -2.25 -3.57 31.34
C THR A 538 -1.45 -4.81 30.96
N SER A 539 -0.13 -4.66 30.85
CA SER A 539 0.81 -5.76 30.66
C SER A 539 1.25 -6.41 31.98
N GLU A 540 0.81 -5.87 33.12
CA GLU A 540 1.15 -6.40 34.44
C GLU A 540 0.41 -7.71 34.72
N ARG A 541 1.16 -8.74 35.10
CA ARG A 541 0.64 -10.08 35.38
C ARG A 541 1.06 -10.55 36.75
N THR A 542 0.08 -10.92 37.57
CA THR A 542 0.34 -11.49 38.90
C THR A 542 0.19 -13.00 38.84
N TYR A 543 1.30 -13.72 38.98
CA TYR A 543 1.33 -15.18 38.99
C TYR A 543 0.94 -15.73 40.36
N PHE A 544 0.05 -16.73 40.40
CA PHE A 544 -0.52 -17.24 41.65
C PHE A 544 -0.54 -18.77 41.78
N HIS A 545 -0.37 -19.51 40.67
CA HIS A 545 -0.38 -20.97 40.69
C HIS A 545 0.57 -21.54 39.63
N SER A 546 1.35 -22.57 39.98
CA SER A 546 2.21 -23.27 39.02
C SER A 546 1.57 -24.60 38.64
N LEU A 547 1.39 -24.82 37.34
CA LEU A 547 0.75 -26.01 36.80
C LEU A 547 1.71 -27.20 36.78
N VAL A 548 1.21 -28.35 37.19
CA VAL A 548 1.90 -29.64 37.16
C VAL A 548 1.31 -30.55 36.08
N SER A 549 0.01 -30.41 35.79
CA SER A 549 -0.64 -31.09 34.66
C SER A 549 -0.88 -30.17 33.47
N ASN A 550 -0.81 -30.76 32.27
CA ASN A 550 -1.19 -30.09 31.02
C ASN A 550 -2.71 -30.05 30.82
N GLU A 551 -3.46 -30.97 31.45
CA GLU A 551 -4.92 -31.01 31.38
C GLU A 551 -5.49 -30.34 32.63
N THR A 552 -6.04 -29.14 32.44
CA THR A 552 -6.58 -28.34 33.55
C THR A 552 -7.94 -27.74 33.23
N MET A 553 -8.76 -27.59 34.26
CA MET A 553 -9.96 -26.77 34.22
C MET A 553 -9.92 -25.74 35.35
N ILE A 554 -10.32 -24.53 35.02
CA ILE A 554 -10.38 -23.40 35.95
C ILE A 554 -11.85 -23.02 36.06
N SER A 555 -12.33 -22.83 37.28
CA SER A 555 -13.68 -22.34 37.51
C SER A 555 -13.75 -21.46 38.75
N VAL A 556 -14.87 -20.78 38.91
CA VAL A 556 -15.20 -19.98 40.08
C VAL A 556 -16.31 -20.68 40.86
N SER A 557 -16.16 -20.71 42.18
CA SER A 557 -17.22 -21.07 43.12
C SER A 557 -17.64 -19.82 43.89
N ASN A 558 -18.88 -19.40 43.67
CA ASN A 558 -19.52 -18.24 44.28
C ASN A 558 -20.35 -18.64 45.53
N SER A 559 -20.00 -19.77 46.15
CA SER A 559 -20.71 -20.31 47.32
C SER A 559 -20.31 -19.58 48.61
N GLY A 560 -21.16 -18.70 49.14
CA GLY A 560 -20.96 -18.01 50.42
C GLY A 560 -20.60 -16.53 50.28
N ASP A 561 -19.96 -15.95 51.31
CA ASP A 561 -19.61 -14.52 51.37
C ASP A 561 -18.39 -14.14 50.51
N TYR A 562 -17.65 -15.13 49.98
CA TYR A 562 -16.44 -14.92 49.18
C TYR A 562 -16.47 -15.73 47.89
N SER A 563 -15.99 -15.13 46.80
CA SER A 563 -15.77 -15.81 45.52
C SER A 563 -14.40 -16.50 45.53
N SER A 564 -14.36 -17.76 45.13
CA SER A 564 -13.13 -18.56 45.13
C SER A 564 -12.85 -19.14 43.74
N VAL A 565 -11.58 -19.15 43.35
CA VAL A 565 -11.11 -19.80 42.12
C VAL A 565 -10.64 -21.21 42.45
N GLU A 566 -11.15 -22.18 41.70
CA GLU A 566 -10.82 -23.59 41.82
C GLU A 566 -10.09 -24.05 40.56
N ILE A 567 -8.91 -24.66 40.74
CA ILE A 567 -8.06 -25.18 39.67
C ILE A 567 -8.04 -26.70 39.79
N PHE A 568 -8.58 -27.38 38.78
CA PHE A 568 -8.63 -28.83 38.66
C PHE A 568 -7.52 -29.29 37.72
N GLU A 569 -6.52 -29.98 38.25
CA GLU A 569 -5.43 -30.57 37.49
C GLU A 569 -5.66 -32.09 37.35
N TYR A 570 -5.76 -32.56 36.11
CA TYR A 570 -6.10 -33.95 35.80
C TYR A 570 -4.83 -34.78 35.60
N PHE A 571 -4.76 -35.92 36.29
CA PHE A 571 -3.74 -36.96 36.10
C PHE A 571 -4.40 -38.24 35.59
N GLU A 572 -3.63 -39.29 35.27
CA GLU A 572 -4.19 -40.52 34.66
C GLU A 572 -5.41 -41.11 35.39
N ARG A 573 -5.47 -40.99 36.72
CA ARG A 573 -6.54 -41.59 37.56
C ARG A 573 -7.05 -40.70 38.70
N SER A 574 -6.48 -39.52 38.88
CA SER A 574 -6.78 -38.63 40.00
C SER A 574 -6.90 -37.19 39.55
N VAL A 575 -7.57 -36.38 40.34
CA VAL A 575 -7.66 -34.93 40.13
C VAL A 575 -7.14 -34.22 41.37
N THR A 576 -6.26 -33.26 41.17
CA THR A 576 -5.81 -32.34 42.23
C THR A 576 -6.59 -31.04 42.09
N VAL A 577 -7.24 -30.61 43.17
CA VAL A 577 -8.05 -29.39 43.20
C VAL A 577 -7.38 -28.40 44.14
N SER A 578 -6.92 -27.28 43.60
CA SER A 578 -6.34 -26.16 44.35
C SER A 578 -7.34 -25.00 44.42
N VAL A 579 -7.55 -24.45 45.61
CA VAL A 579 -8.56 -23.42 45.86
C VAL A 579 -7.90 -22.13 46.34
N TYR A 580 -8.32 -21.01 45.76
CA TYR A 580 -7.85 -19.66 46.07
C TYR A 580 -9.03 -18.74 46.37
N ASP A 581 -9.00 -18.05 47.51
CA ASP A 581 -10.01 -17.06 47.85
C ASP A 581 -9.55 -15.69 47.35
N TYR A 582 -10.43 -14.96 46.64
CA TYR A 582 -10.13 -13.61 46.17
C TYR A 582 -10.37 -12.57 47.27
N ASN A 583 -9.41 -11.68 47.49
CA ASN A 583 -9.58 -10.54 48.38
C ASN A 583 -9.66 -9.24 47.57
N SER A 584 -10.82 -8.58 47.62
CA SER A 584 -11.10 -7.33 46.89
C SER A 584 -10.29 -6.14 47.39
N ASP A 585 -9.96 -6.08 48.69
CA ASP A 585 -9.25 -4.92 49.27
C ASP A 585 -7.79 -4.84 48.81
N TYR A 586 -7.20 -5.99 48.48
CA TYR A 586 -5.80 -6.11 48.04
C TYR A 586 -5.67 -6.56 46.58
N GLU A 587 -6.79 -6.74 45.88
CA GLU A 587 -6.89 -7.23 44.50
C GLU A 587 -6.02 -8.48 44.25
N ASN A 588 -6.06 -9.44 45.18
CA ASN A 588 -5.16 -10.59 45.13
C ASN A 588 -5.80 -11.90 45.58
N PHE A 589 -5.28 -13.01 45.05
CA PHE A 589 -5.65 -14.36 45.46
C PHE A 589 -4.85 -14.82 46.67
N SER A 590 -5.56 -15.40 47.63
CA SER A 590 -4.97 -16.08 48.79
C SER A 590 -5.17 -17.58 48.68
N PHE A 591 -4.09 -18.34 48.75
CA PHE A 591 -4.16 -19.80 48.67
C PHE A 591 -4.86 -20.37 49.91
N ARG A 592 -5.97 -21.09 49.69
CA ARG A 592 -6.77 -21.72 50.76
C ARG A 592 -6.31 -23.15 51.05
N GLY A 593 -6.03 -23.92 50.01
CA GLY A 593 -5.58 -25.30 50.14
C GLY A 593 -5.73 -26.13 48.88
N THR A 594 -5.21 -27.36 48.94
CA THR A 594 -5.26 -28.32 47.85
C THR A 594 -5.78 -29.67 48.35
N THR A 595 -6.64 -30.31 47.58
CA THR A 595 -7.19 -31.65 47.84
C THR A 595 -6.95 -32.55 46.64
N THR A 596 -6.59 -33.82 46.86
CA THR A 596 -6.49 -34.82 45.79
C THR A 596 -7.64 -35.81 45.88
N ILE A 597 -8.33 -36.02 44.76
CA ILE A 597 -9.44 -36.95 44.61
C ILE A 597 -8.93 -38.15 43.82
N ASP A 598 -9.01 -39.35 44.41
CA ASP A 598 -8.54 -40.60 43.81
C ASP A 598 -9.56 -41.18 42.80
N SER A 599 -10.04 -40.32 41.90
CA SER A 599 -10.94 -40.62 40.77
C SER A 599 -10.98 -39.42 39.82
N LEU A 600 -11.23 -39.68 38.54
CA LEU A 600 -11.48 -38.62 37.56
C LEU A 600 -12.88 -38.04 37.78
N VAL A 601 -12.92 -36.78 38.23
CA VAL A 601 -14.14 -36.02 38.48
C VAL A 601 -14.09 -34.68 37.78
N TYR A 602 -15.20 -34.28 37.17
CA TYR A 602 -15.32 -33.05 36.38
C TYR A 602 -16.36 -32.12 37.03
N PRO A 603 -16.03 -30.87 37.36
CA PRO A 603 -16.95 -29.97 38.02
C PRO A 603 -17.96 -29.39 37.03
N VAL A 604 -19.23 -29.40 37.41
CA VAL A 604 -20.31 -28.70 36.70
C VAL A 604 -20.98 -27.75 37.69
N TYR A 605 -21.03 -26.49 37.30
CA TYR A 605 -21.55 -25.41 38.12
C TYR A 605 -22.95 -25.03 37.66
N GLN A 606 -23.84 -24.76 38.61
CA GLN A 606 -25.23 -24.38 38.40
C GLN A 606 -25.58 -23.14 39.21
N ASN A 607 -26.73 -22.52 38.90
CA ASN A 607 -27.24 -21.34 39.61
C ASN A 607 -26.19 -20.22 39.72
N ASN A 608 -25.64 -19.77 38.57
CA ASN A 608 -24.60 -18.73 38.51
C ASN A 608 -23.40 -19.03 39.42
N PHE A 609 -22.87 -20.24 39.31
CA PHE A 609 -21.69 -20.71 40.06
C PHE A 609 -21.87 -20.83 41.58
N GLN A 610 -23.12 -20.82 42.08
CA GLN A 610 -23.39 -21.01 43.51
C GLN A 610 -23.41 -22.48 43.93
N GLU A 611 -23.78 -23.37 43.00
CA GLU A 611 -23.85 -24.80 43.25
C GLU A 611 -22.85 -25.55 42.37
N LYS A 612 -22.21 -26.57 42.95
CA LYS A 612 -21.22 -27.40 42.27
C LYS A 612 -21.58 -28.87 42.41
N SER A 613 -21.59 -29.57 41.29
CA SER A 613 -21.67 -31.03 41.22
C SER A 613 -20.40 -31.59 40.59
N LEU A 614 -20.02 -32.81 40.98
CA LEU A 614 -18.87 -33.52 40.42
C LEU A 614 -19.38 -34.71 39.59
N MET A 615 -19.12 -34.67 38.29
CA MET A 615 -19.46 -35.73 37.36
C MET A 615 -18.31 -36.72 37.22
N ASN A 616 -18.62 -38.01 37.13
CA ASN A 616 -17.62 -38.99 36.68
C ASN A 616 -17.39 -38.87 35.17
N LYS A 617 -16.35 -39.55 34.65
CA LYS A 617 -16.00 -39.49 33.23
C LYS A 617 -17.16 -39.80 32.27
N GLY A 618 -17.99 -40.81 32.56
CA GLY A 618 -19.12 -41.16 31.69
C GLY A 618 -20.19 -40.06 31.65
N GLN A 619 -20.52 -39.52 32.82
CA GLN A 619 -21.45 -38.38 32.94
C GLN A 619 -20.91 -37.12 32.25
N TRP A 620 -19.59 -36.89 32.31
CA TRP A 620 -18.95 -35.74 31.66
C TRP A 620 -18.96 -35.82 30.13
N GLU A 621 -18.72 -37.00 29.55
CA GLU A 621 -18.84 -37.17 28.10
C GLU A 621 -20.28 -36.94 27.62
N GLU A 622 -21.26 -37.42 28.38
CA GLU A 622 -22.67 -37.15 28.10
C GLU A 622 -22.98 -35.65 28.20
N HIS A 623 -22.50 -34.97 29.24
CA HIS A 623 -22.68 -33.54 29.43
C HIS A 623 -22.07 -32.70 28.29
N LYS A 624 -20.85 -33.00 27.86
CA LYS A 624 -20.18 -32.30 26.74
C LYS A 624 -20.88 -32.47 25.39
N SER A 625 -21.63 -33.56 25.23
CA SER A 625 -22.40 -33.85 24.03
C SER A 625 -23.85 -33.34 24.07
N SER A 626 -24.19 -32.51 25.08
CA SER A 626 -25.55 -32.07 25.34
C SER A 626 -25.66 -30.55 25.47
N VAL A 627 -26.82 -30.01 25.10
CA VAL A 627 -27.22 -28.62 25.34
C VAL A 627 -28.46 -28.65 26.24
N PHE A 628 -28.41 -27.90 27.32
CA PHE A 628 -29.45 -27.87 28.36
C PHE A 628 -30.21 -26.54 28.27
N GLY A 629 -31.50 -26.61 27.92
CA GLY A 629 -32.45 -25.50 28.04
C GLY A 629 -33.37 -25.66 29.25
N ILE A 630 -34.29 -24.71 29.44
CA ILE A 630 -35.27 -24.73 30.54
C ILE A 630 -36.19 -25.96 30.43
N ASP A 631 -36.77 -26.18 29.25
CA ASP A 631 -37.76 -27.25 29.02
C ASP A 631 -37.26 -28.42 28.17
N HIS A 632 -36.10 -28.24 27.52
CA HIS A 632 -35.57 -29.17 26.51
C HIS A 632 -34.11 -29.50 26.80
N THR A 633 -33.75 -30.77 26.69
CA THR A 633 -32.35 -31.21 26.62
C THR A 633 -32.10 -31.84 25.27
N TYR A 634 -31.04 -31.39 24.61
CA TYR A 634 -30.63 -31.92 23.32
C TYR A 634 -29.31 -32.63 23.44
N LYS A 635 -29.17 -33.76 22.77
CA LYS A 635 -27.99 -34.62 22.88
C LYS A 635 -27.60 -35.23 21.55
N ILE A 636 -26.29 -35.30 21.28
CA ILE A 636 -25.75 -36.13 20.20
C ILE A 636 -25.95 -37.60 20.57
N ASN A 637 -26.71 -38.33 19.77
CA ASN A 637 -27.02 -39.74 20.03
C ASN A 637 -25.97 -40.69 19.44
N GLU A 638 -26.05 -41.97 19.84
CA GLU A 638 -25.13 -43.03 19.38
C GLU A 638 -25.30 -43.40 17.89
N HIS A 639 -26.29 -42.83 17.20
CA HIS A 639 -26.64 -43.12 15.81
C HIS A 639 -26.33 -41.94 14.87
N ASP A 640 -25.34 -41.11 15.20
CA ASP A 640 -24.95 -39.95 14.38
C ASP A 640 -26.10 -38.94 14.14
N GLY A 641 -26.98 -38.77 15.13
CA GLY A 641 -28.11 -37.85 15.11
C GLY A 641 -28.22 -36.98 16.37
N ILE A 642 -29.26 -36.17 16.44
CA ILE A 642 -29.59 -35.33 17.60
C ILE A 642 -30.93 -35.77 18.17
N THR A 643 -31.00 -35.86 19.48
CA THR A 643 -32.22 -36.19 20.22
C THR A 643 -32.60 -35.02 21.08
N SER A 644 -33.86 -34.57 20.99
CA SER A 644 -34.47 -33.57 21.87
C SER A 644 -35.43 -34.27 22.82
N THR A 645 -35.24 -34.06 24.12
CA THR A 645 -36.10 -34.61 25.18
C THR A 645 -36.78 -33.47 25.93
N ILE A 646 -38.10 -33.51 26.00
CA ILE A 646 -38.93 -32.55 26.77
C ILE A 646 -39.11 -33.10 28.19
N GLU A 647 -39.21 -32.23 29.21
CA GLU A 647 -39.44 -32.64 30.62
C GLU A 647 -40.62 -33.63 30.81
N ASN A 648 -41.62 -33.61 29.91
CA ASN A 648 -42.76 -34.52 29.94
C ASN A 648 -42.49 -35.93 29.35
N GLY A 649 -41.27 -36.20 28.88
CA GLY A 649 -40.84 -37.50 28.35
C GLY A 649 -41.14 -37.74 26.87
N GLU A 650 -41.56 -36.72 26.11
CA GLU A 650 -41.61 -36.80 24.65
C GLU A 650 -40.20 -36.61 24.07
N GLU A 651 -39.84 -37.49 23.13
CA GLU A 651 -38.52 -37.56 22.51
C GLU A 651 -38.65 -37.38 21.00
N ASN A 652 -37.95 -36.38 20.45
CA ASN A 652 -37.83 -36.14 19.02
C ASN A 652 -36.41 -36.46 18.58
N THR A 653 -36.25 -37.15 17.45
CA THR A 653 -34.93 -37.53 16.93
C THR A 653 -34.75 -37.04 15.50
N LEU A 654 -33.60 -36.41 15.25
CA LEU A 654 -33.14 -36.03 13.94
C LEU A 654 -31.94 -36.92 13.56
N ASN A 655 -32.07 -37.66 12.46
CA ASN A 655 -31.06 -38.62 12.00
C ASN A 655 -30.30 -38.07 10.77
N ASP A 656 -29.25 -38.78 10.35
CA ASP A 656 -28.48 -38.54 9.12
C ASP A 656 -27.74 -37.19 9.05
N ILE A 657 -27.35 -36.63 10.19
CA ILE A 657 -26.62 -35.35 10.28
C ILE A 657 -25.13 -35.54 10.61
N SER A 658 -24.74 -36.64 11.28
CA SER A 658 -23.37 -36.85 11.78
C SER A 658 -22.77 -35.62 12.50
N PRO A 659 -23.41 -35.14 13.58
CA PRO A 659 -22.97 -33.95 14.29
C PRO A 659 -21.63 -34.17 15.00
N VAL A 660 -20.74 -33.18 14.90
CA VAL A 660 -19.44 -33.13 15.60
C VAL A 660 -19.51 -32.18 16.80
N SER A 661 -20.30 -31.10 16.68
CA SER A 661 -20.49 -30.10 17.72
C SER A 661 -21.91 -29.57 17.68
N ILE A 662 -22.48 -29.33 18.85
CA ILE A 662 -23.77 -28.65 19.03
C ILE A 662 -23.58 -27.46 19.98
N SER A 663 -24.29 -26.36 19.74
CA SER A 663 -24.37 -25.22 20.66
C SER A 663 -25.79 -24.68 20.73
N GLY A 664 -26.17 -24.15 21.89
CA GLY A 664 -27.48 -23.56 22.13
C GLY A 664 -27.48 -22.05 22.04
N ILE A 665 -28.46 -21.47 21.36
CA ILE A 665 -28.69 -20.02 21.32
C ILE A 665 -30.15 -19.75 20.91
N ASP A 666 -30.74 -18.68 21.39
CA ASP A 666 -32.01 -18.18 20.87
C ASP A 666 -31.73 -17.34 19.60
N LEU A 667 -31.89 -17.94 18.42
CA LEU A 667 -31.63 -17.26 17.15
C LEU A 667 -32.83 -16.45 16.68
N GLN A 668 -34.02 -16.80 17.15
CA GLN A 668 -35.28 -16.17 16.73
C GLN A 668 -35.72 -15.05 17.69
N LEU A 669 -35.03 -14.88 18.81
CA LEU A 669 -35.30 -13.91 19.88
C LEU A 669 -36.69 -14.12 20.50
N ASP A 670 -37.09 -15.38 20.68
CA ASP A 670 -38.39 -15.77 21.23
C ASP A 670 -38.31 -16.37 22.65
N ALA A 671 -37.14 -16.28 23.28
CA ALA A 671 -36.76 -16.89 24.54
C ALA A 671 -36.81 -18.43 24.55
N VAL A 672 -36.80 -19.06 23.37
CA VAL A 672 -36.72 -20.51 23.20
C VAL A 672 -35.33 -20.88 22.69
N LEU A 673 -34.79 -21.96 23.26
CA LEU A 673 -33.47 -22.44 22.88
C LEU A 673 -33.50 -23.14 21.51
N ASP A 674 -32.80 -22.57 20.53
CA ASP A 674 -32.46 -23.22 19.27
C ASP A 674 -31.09 -23.90 19.36
N ILE A 675 -30.83 -24.79 18.39
CA ILE A 675 -29.56 -25.50 18.28
C ILE A 675 -28.87 -25.23 16.96
N LEU A 676 -27.61 -24.85 17.08
CA LEU A 676 -26.65 -24.85 15.99
C LEU A 676 -25.85 -26.15 16.00
N VAL A 677 -25.62 -26.70 14.81
CA VAL A 677 -24.99 -28.01 14.59
C VAL A 677 -23.90 -27.87 13.54
N ILE A 678 -22.71 -28.37 13.84
CA ILE A 678 -21.64 -28.58 12.86
C ILE A 678 -21.56 -30.07 12.55
N ASP A 679 -21.72 -30.44 11.28
CA ASP A 679 -21.52 -31.82 10.83
C ASP A 679 -20.04 -32.16 10.56
N LYS A 680 -19.76 -33.45 10.32
CA LYS A 680 -18.42 -33.94 9.97
C LYS A 680 -17.81 -33.35 8.69
N ASN A 681 -18.62 -32.72 7.83
CA ASN A 681 -18.18 -32.06 6.60
C ASN A 681 -17.90 -30.56 6.81
N GLY A 682 -18.12 -30.05 8.02
CA GLY A 682 -17.99 -28.64 8.38
C GLY A 682 -19.22 -27.80 8.01
N MET A 683 -20.37 -28.40 7.73
CA MET A 683 -21.60 -27.67 7.42
C MET A 683 -22.27 -27.20 8.70
N LEU A 684 -22.53 -25.89 8.81
CA LEU A 684 -23.24 -25.29 9.94
C LEU A 684 -24.74 -25.17 9.61
N SER A 685 -25.57 -25.82 10.42
CA SER A 685 -27.03 -25.84 10.34
C SER A 685 -27.64 -25.34 11.65
N ALA A 686 -28.86 -24.81 11.60
CA ALA A 686 -29.62 -24.42 12.79
C ALA A 686 -30.99 -25.08 12.80
N TYR A 687 -31.46 -25.46 13.98
CA TYR A 687 -32.72 -26.14 14.20
C TYR A 687 -33.47 -25.53 15.38
N ASN A 688 -34.78 -25.42 15.25
CA ASN A 688 -35.65 -24.99 16.35
C ASN A 688 -35.85 -26.09 17.39
N ASN A 689 -36.66 -25.81 18.41
CA ASN A 689 -36.96 -26.75 19.49
C ASN A 689 -37.59 -28.09 19.07
N GLN A 690 -38.26 -28.12 17.92
CA GLN A 690 -38.84 -29.32 17.31
C GLN A 690 -37.88 -30.01 16.34
N LEU A 691 -36.60 -29.65 16.32
CA LEU A 691 -35.58 -30.14 15.37
C LEU A 691 -35.93 -29.85 13.91
N SER A 692 -36.70 -28.80 13.63
CA SER A 692 -36.96 -28.31 12.28
C SER A 692 -35.91 -27.28 11.88
N MET A 693 -35.36 -27.42 10.67
CA MET A 693 -34.29 -26.55 10.18
C MET A 693 -34.79 -25.11 10.02
N LEU A 694 -34.02 -24.15 10.54
CA LEU A 694 -34.32 -22.71 10.40
C LEU A 694 -34.00 -22.21 8.99
N SER A 695 -34.70 -21.14 8.58
CA SER A 695 -34.46 -20.47 7.29
C SER A 695 -33.02 -19.94 7.19
N ASN A 696 -32.46 -19.95 5.98
CA ASN A 696 -31.07 -19.56 5.66
C ASN A 696 -29.98 -20.52 6.19
N PHE A 697 -30.37 -21.68 6.70
CA PHE A 697 -29.47 -22.79 6.99
C PHE A 697 -29.69 -23.96 6.03
N PRO A 698 -28.64 -24.76 5.74
CA PRO A 698 -27.25 -24.57 6.17
C PRO A 698 -26.58 -23.35 5.51
N VAL A 699 -25.54 -22.81 6.14
CA VAL A 699 -24.75 -21.72 5.55
C VAL A 699 -23.87 -22.23 4.40
N ASN A 700 -23.58 -21.37 3.42
CA ASN A 700 -22.86 -21.74 2.18
C ASN A 700 -21.32 -21.83 2.32
N TYR A 701 -20.78 -21.82 3.53
CA TYR A 701 -19.36 -21.94 3.80
C TYR A 701 -19.10 -23.02 4.87
N LYS A 702 -17.89 -23.56 4.90
CA LYS A 702 -17.49 -24.60 5.85
C LYS A 702 -16.84 -23.98 7.08
N VAL A 703 -17.14 -24.55 8.24
CA VAL A 703 -16.57 -24.18 9.53
C VAL A 703 -15.81 -25.34 10.16
N THR A 704 -14.86 -25.04 11.05
CA THR A 704 -14.06 -26.03 11.78
C THR A 704 -13.96 -25.67 13.25
N GLY A 705 -13.91 -26.67 14.13
CA GLY A 705 -13.76 -26.47 15.58
C GLY A 705 -15.10 -26.44 16.32
N PRO A 706 -15.07 -26.23 17.65
CA PRO A 706 -16.28 -26.14 18.46
C PRO A 706 -17.00 -24.83 18.18
N LEU A 707 -18.33 -24.88 18.15
CA LEU A 707 -19.14 -23.69 18.00
C LEU A 707 -19.29 -22.99 19.36
N LEU A 708 -19.07 -21.68 19.39
CA LEU A 708 -19.33 -20.84 20.55
C LEU A 708 -20.49 -19.90 20.23
N SER A 709 -21.48 -19.86 21.12
CA SER A 709 -22.60 -18.93 21.04
C SER A 709 -22.63 -18.03 22.28
N LYS A 710 -22.91 -16.74 22.07
CA LYS A 710 -23.07 -15.75 23.15
C LYS A 710 -24.11 -14.72 22.73
N ASN A 711 -24.99 -14.32 23.65
CA ASN A 711 -25.85 -13.16 23.45
C ASN A 711 -24.98 -11.88 23.55
N LEU A 712 -24.86 -11.14 22.45
CA LEU A 712 -24.08 -9.89 22.37
C LEU A 712 -24.92 -8.63 22.61
N LEU A 713 -26.23 -8.71 22.39
CA LEU A 713 -27.13 -7.54 22.42
C LEU A 713 -28.00 -7.47 23.67
N GLY A 714 -27.96 -8.51 24.52
CA GLY A 714 -28.82 -8.62 25.69
C GLY A 714 -30.22 -9.10 25.35
N ASP A 715 -31.09 -9.17 26.34
CA ASP A 715 -32.48 -9.63 26.19
C ASP A 715 -33.47 -8.45 26.04
N ASP A 716 -32.96 -7.22 25.85
CA ASP A 716 -33.75 -6.00 25.68
C ASP A 716 -34.25 -5.85 24.23
N HIS A 717 -35.12 -6.75 23.79
CA HIS A 717 -35.75 -6.71 22.45
C HIS A 717 -37.28 -6.80 22.51
#